data_AF-A0A5A9ZKL7-F1
#
_entry.id   AF-A0A5A9ZKL7-F1
#
_cell.length_a   1.000
_cell.length_b   1.000
_cell.length_c   1.000
_cell.angle_alpha   90.00
_cell.angle_beta   90.00
_cell.angle_gamma   90.00
#
_symmetry.space_group_name_H-M   'P 1'
#
loop_
_entity.id
_entity.type
_entity.pdbx_description
1 polymer ?
#
loop_
_entity_poly.entity_id
_entity_poly.type
_entity_poly.pdbx_seq_one_letter_code
_entity_poly.pdbx_strand_id
1 'polypeptide(L)'
;MPITRQSFRLIPNSDRKICPAMRSLMAASRAMRKLSASSSDWSGSISTFSAGGVWYPASVMESPLHLLIMQFVDKINENDYPPTKRIEEATGMVHADKVFTGGVILTMNPRQPVVEALAVKDGRVLATGCDAEIDVLTGPGTQRVDLHGRFAMPGLIESHTHALWGACRDLFQVYVGYTATVDKLADAIRQRARSLSRGDWITGGPWRLEMRAELGMTPRAWLDQIAPEHPVAVADTSQHAFWCNSAALAQAGINRDTPHIPGGVIERDSAGEPTGMLAETAGAPVRRCTTWTQSQLSQASEYFIKYFNSLGYTGFKEPMADEEALTAYAAASDKGHLSLNMAAHITAFSPLTGTLAPIREIDRLSAKYERPGIRLGYAKLFLDGVAPAYTASFLDPYLPAPGYDPDSHDPDATLLMDPSTLNETVTALDAAGYVVKMHAVGDNAARKGLDAIEAARYANGSSGLRHEIAHSTFISDADLFRFAELGAVAEVSPKLWAPNSATASQRAVLGEERLTRIHRIRSLIEAGAEVIFGTDWPASAPDANPWTGLAGMLDRKDPTGQYHGTIAPDQAIPLDAALRLFTVNGARAMGMAGEAGQLMAGAWADMVVLSDDIRNMTPPEIGAIEVRQTIWHGQCVHEH
;
A
#
# COMPACT_ATOMS: atom_id res chain seq x y z
N MET A 1 -75.51 7.34 21.12
CA MET A 1 -75.49 7.35 22.60
C MET A 1 -75.92 5.98 23.10
N PRO A 2 -75.40 5.41 24.22
CA PRO A 2 -74.12 5.68 24.94
C PRO A 2 -73.28 4.38 25.19
N ILE A 3 -71.93 4.43 25.14
CA ILE A 3 -70.90 4.48 26.22
C ILE A 3 -70.84 3.29 27.21
N THR A 4 -69.68 2.59 27.24
CA THR A 4 -68.81 2.23 28.42
C THR A 4 -67.65 1.30 27.93
N ARG A 5 -66.35 1.67 27.95
CA ARG A 5 -65.26 1.73 28.96
C ARG A 5 -64.55 0.40 29.31
N GLN A 6 -63.20 0.46 29.35
CA GLN A 6 -62.15 -0.49 29.81
C GLN A 6 -61.66 -1.53 28.77
N SER A 7 -60.37 -1.87 28.61
CA SER A 7 -59.11 -1.55 29.31
C SER A 7 -57.92 -2.02 28.44
N PHE A 8 -56.84 -1.24 28.36
CA PHE A 8 -55.57 -1.66 27.72
C PHE A 8 -54.76 -2.55 28.69
N ARG A 9 -54.36 -3.74 28.23
CA ARG A 9 -53.44 -4.64 28.94
C ARG A 9 -51.98 -4.35 28.56
N LEU A 10 -51.14 -4.28 29.58
CA LEU A 10 -49.68 -4.29 29.55
C LEU A 10 -49.14 -5.64 29.01
N ILE A 11 -48.07 -5.59 28.22
CA ILE A 11 -47.20 -6.72 27.84
C ILE A 11 -45.81 -6.45 28.45
N PRO A 12 -45.07 -7.48 28.95
CA PRO A 12 -44.06 -7.33 29.99
C PRO A 12 -42.66 -6.95 29.50
N ASN A 13 -41.93 -6.26 30.37
CA ASN A 13 -40.48 -6.03 30.30
C ASN A 13 -39.72 -7.35 30.13
N SER A 14 -38.92 -7.46 29.07
CA SER A 14 -37.82 -8.41 28.98
C SER A 14 -36.51 -7.72 29.35
N ASP A 15 -35.73 -8.43 30.18
CA ASP A 15 -34.49 -8.00 30.81
C ASP A 15 -33.41 -7.55 29.81
N ARG A 16 -33.19 -6.24 29.69
CA ARG A 16 -31.88 -5.70 29.29
C ARG A 16 -31.02 -5.57 30.54
N LYS A 17 -30.00 -6.43 30.68
CA LYS A 17 -28.99 -6.32 31.74
C LYS A 17 -28.22 -5.00 31.57
N ILE A 18 -28.60 -4.00 32.37
CA ILE A 18 -27.89 -2.73 32.50
C ILE A 18 -26.47 -3.01 33.02
N CYS A 19 -25.46 -2.58 32.27
CA CYS A 19 -24.03 -2.69 32.59
C CYS A 19 -23.70 -2.09 33.98
N PRO A 20 -22.78 -2.68 34.77
CA PRO A 20 -22.40 -2.19 36.10
C PRO A 20 -22.03 -0.70 36.16
N ALA A 21 -21.39 -0.16 35.12
CA ALA A 21 -21.03 1.26 35.03
C ALA A 21 -22.26 2.18 35.06
N MET A 22 -23.36 1.75 34.45
CA MET A 22 -24.60 2.50 34.34
C MET A 22 -25.43 2.41 35.64
N ARG A 23 -25.28 1.33 36.42
CA ARG A 23 -25.78 1.27 37.81
C ARG A 23 -25.03 2.23 38.73
N SER A 24 -23.71 2.35 38.57
CA SER A 24 -22.88 3.30 39.32
C SER A 24 -23.21 4.75 38.98
N LEU A 25 -23.48 5.07 37.70
CA LEU A 25 -23.94 6.39 37.26
C LEU A 25 -25.33 6.75 37.81
N MET A 26 -26.27 5.81 37.83
CA MET A 26 -27.59 6.04 38.44
C MET A 26 -27.50 6.21 39.96
N ALA A 27 -26.57 5.53 40.63
CA ALA A 27 -26.31 5.70 42.06
C ALA A 27 -25.66 7.06 42.37
N ALA A 28 -24.71 7.51 41.54
CA ALA A 28 -24.06 8.82 41.66
C ALA A 28 -25.04 9.98 41.43
N SER A 29 -25.93 9.86 40.42
CA SER A 29 -27.00 10.84 40.17
C SER A 29 -27.98 10.98 41.35
N ARG A 30 -28.32 9.86 42.01
CA ARG A 30 -29.16 9.87 43.23
C ARG A 30 -28.45 10.48 44.44
N ALA A 31 -27.13 10.32 44.54
CA ALA A 31 -26.32 10.92 45.61
C ALA A 31 -26.18 12.44 45.42
N MET A 32 -25.97 12.92 44.20
CA MET A 32 -25.88 14.36 43.90
C MET A 32 -27.20 15.10 44.13
N ARG A 33 -28.36 14.47 43.83
CA ARG A 33 -29.69 15.04 44.16
C ARG A 33 -29.93 15.24 45.66
N LYS A 34 -29.20 14.54 46.54
CA LYS A 34 -29.25 14.76 47.99
C LYS A 34 -28.31 15.87 48.46
N LEU A 35 -27.24 16.15 47.71
CA LEU A 35 -26.24 17.16 48.05
C LEU A 35 -26.63 18.56 47.56
N SER A 36 -27.41 18.68 46.47
CA SER A 36 -27.88 19.99 45.96
C SER A 36 -28.97 20.65 46.81
N ALA A 37 -29.36 20.05 47.94
CA ALA A 37 -30.37 20.58 48.85
C ALA A 37 -29.78 21.32 50.07
N SER A 38 -28.46 21.46 50.19
CA SER A 38 -27.82 22.17 51.30
C SER A 38 -26.62 23.03 50.85
N SER A 39 -26.86 24.35 50.79
CA SER A 39 -25.96 25.49 51.05
C SER A 39 -24.47 25.46 50.65
N SER A 40 -24.12 26.43 49.81
CA SER A 40 -23.00 27.41 49.83
C SER A 40 -21.64 27.11 50.53
N ASP A 41 -20.59 27.56 49.82
CA ASP A 41 -19.19 27.83 50.23
C ASP A 41 -18.27 26.66 50.52
N TRP A 42 -17.43 26.25 49.55
CA TRP A 42 -16.12 25.63 49.81
C TRP A 42 -15.09 26.01 48.72
N SER A 43 -14.06 26.77 49.12
CA SER A 43 -12.81 26.98 48.38
C SER A 43 -11.71 26.09 49.01
N GLY A 44 -11.23 25.10 48.26
CA GLY A 44 -10.14 24.22 48.69
C GLY A 44 -9.86 23.12 47.69
N SER A 45 -8.60 22.89 47.34
CA SER A 45 -8.18 21.82 46.43
C SER A 45 -8.44 20.44 47.04
N ILE A 46 -9.08 19.55 46.27
CA ILE A 46 -9.38 18.18 46.69
C ILE A 46 -8.62 17.23 45.77
N SER A 47 -7.69 16.45 46.35
CA SER A 47 -6.90 15.43 45.63
C SER A 47 -7.51 14.02 45.65
N THR A 48 -8.63 13.80 46.36
CA THR A 48 -9.41 12.54 46.38
C THR A 48 -10.86 12.80 46.81
N PHE A 49 -11.83 12.03 46.32
CA PHE A 49 -13.20 12.05 46.87
C PHE A 49 -13.69 10.64 47.22
N SER A 50 -14.64 10.55 48.16
CA SER A 50 -15.22 9.30 48.63
C SER A 50 -16.70 9.16 48.24
N ALA A 51 -17.09 7.97 47.79
CA ALA A 51 -18.48 7.56 47.64
C ALA A 51 -18.67 6.16 48.21
N GLY A 52 -19.55 6.00 49.20
CA GLY A 52 -19.86 4.71 49.81
C GLY A 52 -18.70 4.02 50.55
N GLY A 53 -17.68 4.77 50.99
CA GLY A 53 -16.53 4.24 51.74
C GLY A 53 -15.33 3.78 50.89
N VAL A 54 -15.31 4.09 49.59
CA VAL A 54 -14.18 3.81 48.68
C VAL A 54 -13.61 5.11 48.13
N TRP A 55 -12.28 5.21 48.07
CA TRP A 55 -11.52 6.40 47.65
C TRP A 55 -11.03 6.27 46.20
N TYR A 56 -11.22 7.30 45.39
CA TYR A 56 -10.77 7.34 43.99
C TYR A 56 -9.77 8.47 43.72
N PRO A 57 -8.74 8.25 42.87
CA PRO A 57 -7.83 9.30 42.40
C PRO A 57 -8.48 10.19 41.33
N ALA A 58 -8.08 11.47 41.28
CA ALA A 58 -8.66 12.51 40.41
C ALA A 58 -8.47 12.29 38.89
N SER A 59 -7.68 11.31 38.47
CA SER A 59 -7.35 11.03 37.06
C SER A 59 -8.46 10.33 36.27
N VAL A 60 -9.66 10.15 36.84
CA VAL A 60 -10.82 9.49 36.19
C VAL A 60 -11.78 10.51 35.55
N MET A 61 -11.52 11.82 35.66
CA MET A 61 -12.40 12.90 35.19
C MET A 61 -12.07 13.49 33.81
N GLU A 62 -11.18 12.91 33.02
CA GLU A 62 -10.79 13.46 31.71
C GLU A 62 -11.36 12.65 30.53
N SER A 63 -12.69 12.54 30.48
CA SER A 63 -13.40 12.15 29.25
C SER A 63 -14.17 13.38 28.73
N PRO A 64 -13.99 13.78 27.45
CA PRO A 64 -14.78 14.84 26.82
C PRO A 64 -16.30 14.61 26.92
N LEU A 65 -16.72 13.34 26.98
CA LEU A 65 -18.12 12.95 27.15
C LEU A 65 -18.66 13.31 28.55
N HIS A 66 -17.81 13.31 29.58
CA HIS A 66 -18.19 13.61 30.95
C HIS A 66 -18.54 15.10 31.14
N LEU A 67 -17.78 15.98 30.47
CA LEU A 67 -18.08 17.43 30.43
C LEU A 67 -19.38 17.72 29.68
N LEU A 68 -19.64 16.97 28.59
CA LEU A 68 -20.88 17.09 27.82
C LEU A 68 -22.12 16.65 28.63
N ILE A 69 -21.98 15.57 29.40
CA ILE A 69 -23.05 15.04 30.26
C ILE A 69 -23.33 15.98 31.44
N MET A 70 -22.33 16.65 32.01
CA MET A 70 -22.52 17.64 33.07
C MET A 70 -23.24 18.89 32.57
N GLN A 71 -22.90 19.38 31.38
CA GLN A 71 -23.63 20.48 30.73
C GLN A 71 -25.10 20.14 30.40
N PHE A 72 -25.40 18.85 30.21
CA PHE A 72 -26.74 18.35 29.95
C PHE A 72 -27.66 18.36 31.19
N VAL A 73 -27.10 18.17 32.40
CA VAL A 73 -27.89 18.11 33.65
C VAL A 73 -28.34 19.50 34.10
N ASP A 74 -27.55 20.55 33.84
CA ASP A 74 -27.89 21.93 34.25
C ASP A 74 -28.98 22.58 33.38
N LYS A 75 -29.21 22.10 32.15
CA LYS A 75 -30.19 22.68 31.21
C LYS A 75 -31.61 22.08 31.26
N ILE A 76 -31.86 21.04 32.08
CA ILE A 76 -33.16 20.33 32.12
C ILE A 76 -34.15 20.92 33.16
N ASN A 77 -33.81 22.03 33.83
CA ASN A 77 -34.66 22.62 34.88
C ASN A 77 -35.64 23.72 34.45
N GLU A 78 -35.86 23.94 33.15
CA GLU A 78 -36.88 24.89 32.68
C GLU A 78 -37.81 24.25 31.64
N ASN A 79 -39.11 24.28 31.94
CA ASN A 79 -40.19 23.69 31.15
C ASN A 79 -40.46 24.45 29.83
N ASP A 80 -41.06 23.69 28.89
CA ASP A 80 -41.69 24.05 27.60
C ASP A 80 -40.78 24.19 26.36
N TYR A 81 -40.73 23.19 25.47
CA TYR A 81 -40.60 23.34 23.99
C TYR A 81 -40.83 22.02 23.20
N PRO A 82 -41.53 22.08 22.04
CA PRO A 82 -40.97 21.63 20.74
C PRO A 82 -41.11 22.76 19.69
N PRO A 83 -40.45 22.77 18.51
CA PRO A 83 -39.91 21.65 17.73
C PRO A 83 -38.37 21.64 17.59
N THR A 84 -37.87 20.43 17.38
CA THR A 84 -36.50 19.93 17.24
C THR A 84 -35.44 20.87 16.64
N LYS A 85 -35.81 21.77 15.72
CA LYS A 85 -34.87 22.65 15.02
C LYS A 85 -34.16 23.68 15.92
N ARG A 86 -34.76 24.10 17.04
CA ARG A 86 -34.17 25.06 17.98
C ARG A 86 -33.28 24.42 19.05
N ILE A 87 -33.37 23.11 19.26
CA ILE A 87 -32.53 22.39 20.24
C ILE A 87 -31.14 22.14 19.65
N GLU A 88 -31.05 21.83 18.35
CA GLU A 88 -29.77 21.65 17.63
C GLU A 88 -28.90 22.92 17.68
N GLU A 89 -29.51 24.09 17.45
CA GLU A 89 -28.83 25.39 17.52
C GLU A 89 -28.50 25.84 18.96
N ALA A 90 -29.27 25.41 19.96
CA ALA A 90 -29.10 25.81 21.37
C ALA A 90 -28.21 24.87 22.22
N THR A 91 -27.89 23.68 21.71
CA THR A 91 -27.09 22.66 22.42
C THR A 91 -25.69 22.47 21.84
N GLY A 92 -25.42 22.89 20.61
CA GLY A 92 -24.12 22.63 19.96
C GLY A 92 -23.82 21.13 19.80
N MET A 93 -24.84 20.27 19.88
CA MET A 93 -24.67 18.83 19.70
C MET A 93 -24.34 18.52 18.24
N VAL A 94 -23.13 18.03 18.01
CA VAL A 94 -22.68 17.57 16.70
C VAL A 94 -23.27 16.18 16.44
N HIS A 95 -24.25 16.11 15.53
CA HIS A 95 -24.78 14.84 15.04
C HIS A 95 -23.87 14.25 13.94
N ALA A 96 -23.70 12.94 13.96
CA ALA A 96 -22.99 12.21 12.92
C ALA A 96 -23.77 12.23 11.60
N ASP A 97 -23.07 12.28 10.46
CA ASP A 97 -23.69 12.09 9.14
C ASP A 97 -23.99 10.61 8.91
N LYS A 98 -23.11 9.74 9.40
CA LYS A 98 -23.19 8.29 9.24
C LYS A 98 -22.70 7.58 10.50
N VAL A 99 -23.34 6.47 10.85
CA VAL A 99 -22.84 5.55 11.88
C VAL A 99 -22.77 4.14 11.33
N PHE A 100 -21.69 3.42 11.65
CA PHE A 100 -21.50 2.01 11.37
C PHE A 100 -21.68 1.24 12.68
N THR A 101 -22.56 0.23 12.70
CA THR A 101 -22.97 -0.50 13.91
C THR A 101 -23.12 -2.00 13.63
N GLY A 102 -23.28 -2.81 14.67
CA GLY A 102 -23.66 -4.21 14.52
C GLY A 102 -22.58 -5.12 13.93
N GLY A 103 -21.30 -4.80 14.13
CA GLY A 103 -20.16 -5.60 13.66
C GLY A 103 -18.98 -5.56 14.63
N VAL A 104 -17.81 -6.00 14.15
CA VAL A 104 -16.55 -5.91 14.89
C VAL A 104 -15.59 -5.02 14.12
N ILE A 105 -15.15 -3.91 14.74
CA ILE A 105 -14.28 -2.94 14.09
C ILE A 105 -12.92 -2.94 14.78
N LEU A 106 -11.90 -3.45 14.10
CA LEU A 106 -10.49 -3.28 14.48
C LEU A 106 -10.10 -1.83 14.14
N THR A 107 -9.59 -1.06 15.10
CA THR A 107 -9.30 0.37 14.89
C THR A 107 -7.84 0.66 14.56
N MET A 108 -6.95 -0.29 14.82
CA MET A 108 -5.49 -0.12 14.87
C MET A 108 -5.02 0.97 15.87
N ASN A 109 -5.91 1.51 16.71
CA ASN A 109 -5.57 2.41 17.81
C ASN A 109 -5.28 1.60 19.08
N PRO A 110 -4.04 1.64 19.63
CA PRO A 110 -3.68 0.83 20.79
C PRO A 110 -4.50 1.16 22.05
N ARG A 111 -5.13 2.34 22.13
CA ARG A 111 -5.98 2.73 23.28
C ARG A 111 -7.38 2.12 23.22
N GLN A 112 -7.86 1.76 22.03
CA GLN A 112 -9.20 1.22 21.82
C GLN A 112 -9.17 0.28 20.60
N PRO A 113 -8.47 -0.86 20.69
CA PRO A 113 -8.09 -1.66 19.53
C PRO A 113 -9.29 -2.26 18.80
N VAL A 114 -10.38 -2.57 19.50
CA VAL A 114 -11.60 -3.14 18.93
C VAL A 114 -12.81 -2.40 19.49
N VAL A 115 -13.77 -2.07 18.62
CA VAL A 115 -15.05 -1.42 18.97
C VAL A 115 -16.22 -2.07 18.25
N GLU A 116 -17.45 -1.76 18.69
CA GLU A 116 -18.69 -2.28 18.09
C GLU A 116 -19.26 -1.30 17.05
N ALA A 117 -19.00 0.00 17.24
CA ALA A 117 -19.58 1.06 16.43
C ALA A 117 -18.63 2.25 16.19
N LEU A 118 -18.88 2.97 15.10
CA LEU A 118 -18.13 4.13 14.65
C LEU A 118 -19.07 5.21 14.11
N ALA A 119 -18.91 6.46 14.55
CA ALA A 119 -19.59 7.64 14.03
C ALA A 119 -18.70 8.44 13.08
N VAL A 120 -19.27 8.94 11.99
CA VAL A 120 -18.59 9.76 10.97
C VAL A 120 -19.27 11.12 10.84
N LYS A 121 -18.46 12.17 10.73
CA LYS A 121 -18.89 13.54 10.41
C LYS A 121 -17.91 14.15 9.41
N ASP A 122 -18.43 14.69 8.31
CA ASP A 122 -17.63 15.33 7.24
C ASP A 122 -16.48 14.43 6.73
N GLY A 123 -16.78 13.15 6.60
CA GLY A 123 -15.85 12.10 6.15
C GLY A 123 -14.81 11.67 7.19
N ARG A 124 -14.78 12.27 8.37
CA ARG A 124 -13.86 11.93 9.47
C ARG A 124 -14.55 11.16 10.58
N VAL A 125 -13.81 10.32 11.28
CA VAL A 125 -14.27 9.64 12.48
C VAL A 125 -14.57 10.67 13.56
N LEU A 126 -15.82 10.73 14.00
CA LEU A 126 -16.26 11.57 15.12
C LEU A 126 -16.00 10.87 16.45
N ALA A 127 -16.37 9.59 16.55
CA ALA A 127 -16.19 8.77 17.75
C ALA A 127 -16.21 7.26 17.43
N THR A 128 -15.65 6.47 18.34
CA THR A 128 -15.62 5.00 18.30
C THR A 128 -16.01 4.46 19.68
N GLY A 129 -16.81 3.39 19.75
CA GLY A 129 -17.32 2.89 21.02
C GLY A 129 -18.23 1.68 20.91
N CYS A 130 -19.01 1.42 21.96
CA CYS A 130 -20.12 0.48 21.90
C CYS A 130 -21.31 1.10 21.15
N ASP A 131 -22.26 0.27 20.72
CA ASP A 131 -23.45 0.73 20.00
C ASP A 131 -24.19 1.86 20.76
N ALA A 132 -24.33 1.74 22.08
CA ALA A 132 -25.05 2.73 22.89
C ALA A 132 -24.34 4.09 23.00
N GLU A 133 -23.00 4.10 22.98
CA GLU A 133 -22.20 5.33 23.00
C GLU A 133 -22.24 6.06 21.65
N ILE A 134 -22.41 5.33 20.55
CA ILE A 134 -22.53 5.93 19.21
C ILE A 134 -23.97 6.35 18.92
N ASP A 135 -24.97 5.65 19.46
CA ASP A 135 -26.40 5.96 19.26
C ASP A 135 -26.77 7.38 19.72
N VAL A 136 -26.13 7.88 20.79
CA VAL A 136 -26.38 9.26 21.29
C VAL A 136 -25.89 10.35 20.34
N LEU A 137 -25.03 10.01 19.37
CA LEU A 137 -24.54 10.93 18.34
C LEU A 137 -25.43 10.94 17.09
N THR A 138 -26.46 10.08 17.05
CA THR A 138 -27.40 10.04 15.93
C THR A 138 -28.43 11.17 16.03
N GLY A 139 -28.82 11.70 14.87
CA GLY A 139 -29.86 12.71 14.72
C GLY A 139 -30.77 12.37 13.53
N PRO A 140 -31.79 13.20 13.24
CA PRO A 140 -32.78 12.92 12.20
C PRO A 140 -32.21 12.69 10.79
N GLY A 141 -31.01 13.23 10.50
CA GLY A 141 -30.32 13.07 9.22
C GLY A 141 -29.21 12.01 9.19
N THR A 142 -28.94 11.33 10.32
CA THR A 142 -27.85 10.34 10.39
C THR A 142 -28.20 9.07 9.64
N GLN A 143 -27.35 8.69 8.68
CA GLN A 143 -27.45 7.40 8.00
C GLN A 143 -26.90 6.28 8.88
N ARG A 144 -27.70 5.23 9.12
CA ARG A 144 -27.28 4.05 9.86
C ARG A 144 -26.85 2.95 8.88
N VAL A 145 -25.62 2.47 9.01
CA VAL A 145 -25.07 1.34 8.25
C VAL A 145 -24.89 0.18 9.23
N ASP A 146 -25.59 -0.92 8.97
CA ASP A 146 -25.44 -2.16 9.72
C ASP A 146 -24.36 -3.02 9.03
N LEU A 147 -23.33 -3.40 9.79
CA LEU A 147 -22.26 -4.27 9.31
C LEU A 147 -22.71 -5.74 9.25
N HIS A 148 -23.88 -6.07 9.81
CA HIS A 148 -24.47 -7.42 9.81
C HIS A 148 -23.53 -8.48 10.39
N GLY A 149 -22.87 -8.16 11.49
CA GLY A 149 -21.90 -9.01 12.17
C GLY A 149 -20.52 -9.09 11.52
N ARG A 150 -20.30 -8.40 10.39
CA ARG A 150 -19.03 -8.45 9.65
C ARG A 150 -17.89 -7.74 10.38
N PHE A 151 -16.68 -8.11 9.98
CA PHE A 151 -15.44 -7.51 10.44
C PHE A 151 -15.04 -6.31 9.58
N ALA A 152 -14.68 -5.21 10.23
CA ALA A 152 -14.14 -4.02 9.59
C ALA A 152 -12.79 -3.63 10.20
N MET A 153 -11.93 -3.00 9.40
CA MET A 153 -10.63 -2.47 9.83
C MET A 153 -10.28 -1.20 9.04
N PRO A 154 -9.22 -0.44 9.39
CA PRO A 154 -8.82 0.70 8.56
C PRO A 154 -8.54 0.24 7.13
N GLY A 155 -8.83 1.09 6.16
CA GLY A 155 -8.53 0.84 4.76
C GLY A 155 -7.02 0.62 4.56
N LEU A 156 -6.69 -0.22 3.58
CA LEU A 156 -5.31 -0.62 3.31
C LEU A 156 -4.57 0.48 2.52
N ILE A 157 -3.26 0.59 2.76
CA ILE A 157 -2.38 1.57 2.11
C ILE A 157 -1.23 0.86 1.40
N GLU A 158 -1.35 0.76 0.08
CA GLU A 158 -0.37 0.14 -0.80
C GLU A 158 0.87 1.04 -0.98
N SER A 159 2.02 0.72 -0.36
CA SER A 159 3.15 1.66 -0.29
C SER A 159 4.19 1.51 -1.43
N HIS A 160 3.98 0.59 -2.38
CA HIS A 160 4.79 0.42 -3.58
C HIS A 160 4.00 -0.32 -4.67
N THR A 161 3.40 0.42 -5.62
CA THR A 161 2.74 -0.18 -6.79
C THR A 161 2.80 0.73 -8.01
N HIS A 162 2.98 0.16 -9.20
CA HIS A 162 2.94 0.87 -10.47
C HIS A 162 1.53 0.83 -11.06
N ALA A 163 0.58 1.51 -10.39
CA ALA A 163 -0.86 1.36 -10.64
C ALA A 163 -1.25 1.57 -12.11
N LEU A 164 -0.71 2.62 -12.74
CA LEU A 164 -1.01 2.95 -14.13
C LEU A 164 -0.41 1.91 -15.10
N TRP A 165 0.80 1.43 -14.82
CA TRP A 165 1.44 0.39 -15.64
C TRP A 165 0.69 -0.94 -15.52
N GLY A 166 0.30 -1.34 -14.31
CA GLY A 166 -0.50 -2.53 -14.07
C GLY A 166 -1.84 -2.48 -14.79
N ALA A 167 -2.53 -1.34 -14.73
CA ALA A 167 -3.79 -1.16 -15.45
C ALA A 167 -3.62 -1.18 -16.97
N CYS A 168 -2.57 -0.55 -17.50
CA CYS A 168 -2.27 -0.61 -18.92
C CYS A 168 -1.93 -2.04 -19.37
N ARG A 169 -1.21 -2.81 -18.54
CA ARG A 169 -0.95 -4.23 -18.78
C ARG A 169 -2.26 -5.01 -18.90
N ASP A 170 -3.14 -4.88 -17.91
CA ASP A 170 -4.39 -5.65 -17.85
C ASP A 170 -5.37 -5.29 -18.97
N LEU A 171 -5.44 -4.02 -19.36
CA LEU A 171 -6.39 -3.54 -20.38
C LEU A 171 -5.86 -3.69 -21.81
N PHE A 172 -4.56 -3.49 -22.03
CA PHE A 172 -4.02 -3.24 -23.37
C PHE A 172 -2.90 -4.18 -23.79
N GLN A 173 -2.36 -5.01 -22.89
CA GLN A 173 -1.28 -5.94 -23.18
C GLN A 173 -1.73 -7.41 -23.12
N VAL A 174 -0.89 -8.29 -23.66
CA VAL A 174 -1.00 -9.73 -23.44
C VAL A 174 -0.45 -10.06 -22.05
N TYR A 175 -1.24 -10.69 -21.19
CA TYR A 175 -0.76 -11.25 -19.93
C TYR A 175 -1.17 -12.72 -19.81
N VAL A 176 -0.20 -13.63 -19.82
CA VAL A 176 -0.47 -15.07 -19.74
C VAL A 176 -0.25 -15.67 -18.34
N GLY A 177 0.18 -14.85 -17.38
CA GLY A 177 0.54 -15.34 -16.05
C GLY A 177 1.91 -16.03 -16.01
N TYR A 178 2.42 -16.25 -14.81
CA TYR A 178 3.77 -16.77 -14.60
C TYR A 178 3.90 -18.29 -14.74
N THR A 179 2.80 -19.01 -14.93
CA THR A 179 2.79 -20.48 -15.09
C THR A 179 2.41 -20.91 -16.50
N ALA A 180 2.22 -19.96 -17.43
CA ALA A 180 1.88 -20.28 -18.80
C ALA A 180 2.98 -21.07 -19.52
N THR A 181 2.55 -21.83 -20.52
CA THR A 181 3.41 -22.49 -21.51
C THR A 181 3.69 -21.56 -22.68
N VAL A 182 4.71 -21.89 -23.48
CA VAL A 182 5.03 -21.15 -24.72
C VAL A 182 3.84 -21.12 -25.69
N ASP A 183 3.05 -22.21 -25.75
CA ASP A 183 1.84 -22.28 -26.59
C ASP A 183 0.75 -21.32 -26.13
N LYS A 184 0.52 -21.20 -24.82
CA LYS A 184 -0.44 -20.22 -24.27
C LYS A 184 -0.03 -18.79 -24.60
N LEU A 185 1.28 -18.50 -24.55
CA LEU A 185 1.82 -17.22 -24.98
C LEU A 185 1.57 -16.98 -26.48
N ALA A 186 1.83 -17.96 -27.34
CA ALA A 186 1.56 -17.86 -28.76
C ALA A 186 0.08 -17.60 -29.05
N ASP A 187 -0.82 -18.33 -28.41
CA ASP A 187 -2.27 -18.19 -28.60
C ASP A 187 -2.78 -16.83 -28.15
N ALA A 188 -2.29 -16.32 -27.02
CA ALA A 188 -2.66 -14.99 -26.55
C ALA A 188 -2.16 -13.88 -27.51
N ILE A 189 -0.95 -14.02 -28.06
CA ILE A 189 -0.43 -13.10 -29.09
C ILE A 189 -1.30 -13.16 -30.35
N ARG A 190 -1.65 -14.35 -30.85
CA ARG A 190 -2.53 -14.51 -32.03
C ARG A 190 -3.92 -13.92 -31.79
N GLN A 191 -4.48 -14.12 -30.61
CA GLN A 191 -5.77 -13.55 -30.23
C GLN A 191 -5.68 -12.01 -30.21
N ARG A 192 -4.61 -11.46 -29.65
CA ARG A 192 -4.39 -10.00 -29.63
C ARG A 192 -4.24 -9.44 -31.03
N ALA A 193 -3.44 -10.08 -31.90
CA ALA A 193 -3.27 -9.68 -33.29
C ALA A 193 -4.61 -9.57 -34.03
N ARG A 194 -5.53 -10.52 -33.85
CA ARG A 194 -6.87 -10.51 -34.47
C ARG A 194 -7.77 -9.37 -33.98
N SER A 195 -7.49 -8.81 -32.80
CA SER A 195 -8.27 -7.72 -32.20
C SER A 195 -7.77 -6.32 -32.56
N LEU A 196 -6.59 -6.23 -33.20
CA LEU A 196 -5.92 -4.97 -33.49
C LEU A 196 -5.89 -4.68 -35.00
N SER A 197 -5.69 -3.41 -35.36
CA SER A 197 -5.45 -3.06 -36.76
C SER A 197 -4.04 -3.46 -37.16
N ARG A 198 -3.84 -3.82 -38.43
CA ARG A 198 -2.53 -4.15 -38.98
C ARG A 198 -1.53 -3.01 -38.68
N GLY A 199 -0.36 -3.37 -38.15
CA GLY A 199 0.69 -2.44 -37.76
C GLY A 199 0.62 -1.93 -36.32
N ASP A 200 -0.50 -2.13 -35.61
CA ASP A 200 -0.59 -1.82 -34.18
C ASP A 200 0.33 -2.74 -33.37
N TRP A 201 0.94 -2.19 -32.33
CA TRP A 201 1.86 -2.91 -31.45
C TRP A 201 1.16 -3.97 -30.59
N ILE A 202 1.80 -5.13 -30.49
CA ILE A 202 1.47 -6.15 -29.49
C ILE A 202 2.58 -6.16 -28.44
N THR A 203 2.22 -5.81 -27.22
CA THR A 203 3.11 -5.86 -26.05
C THR A 203 2.55 -6.76 -24.98
N GLY A 204 3.40 -7.23 -24.06
CA GLY A 204 2.95 -8.06 -22.93
C GLY A 204 3.94 -9.14 -22.51
N GLY A 205 3.44 -10.34 -22.21
CA GLY A 205 4.23 -11.48 -21.74
C GLY A 205 3.54 -12.15 -20.53
N PRO A 206 4.28 -12.60 -19.51
CA PRO A 206 5.72 -12.77 -19.51
C PRO A 206 6.14 -14.03 -20.27
N TRP A 207 7.31 -14.01 -20.92
CA TRP A 207 8.02 -15.25 -21.25
C TRP A 207 8.92 -15.69 -20.08
N ARG A 208 9.33 -16.96 -20.07
CA ARG A 208 10.20 -17.54 -19.02
C ARG A 208 11.44 -18.18 -19.63
N LEU A 209 12.50 -18.31 -18.82
CA LEU A 209 13.77 -18.88 -19.27
C LEU A 209 13.58 -20.28 -19.86
N GLU A 210 12.68 -21.10 -19.31
CA GLU A 210 12.42 -22.45 -19.81
C GLU A 210 11.82 -22.43 -21.23
N MET A 211 10.92 -21.48 -21.51
CA MET A 211 10.30 -21.34 -22.84
C MET A 211 11.35 -21.10 -23.91
N ARG A 212 12.44 -20.41 -23.58
CA ARG A 212 13.54 -20.14 -24.52
C ARG A 212 14.14 -21.44 -25.05
N ALA A 213 14.38 -22.41 -24.16
CA ALA A 213 14.96 -23.69 -24.53
C ALA A 213 13.99 -24.52 -25.40
N GLU A 214 12.68 -24.32 -25.25
CA GLU A 214 11.64 -25.01 -26.00
C GLU A 214 11.46 -24.50 -27.44
N LEU A 215 11.85 -23.26 -27.75
CA LEU A 215 11.58 -22.63 -29.06
C LEU A 215 12.21 -23.35 -30.25
N GLY A 216 13.41 -23.91 -30.09
CA GLY A 216 14.18 -24.49 -31.20
C GLY A 216 14.59 -23.50 -32.30
N MET A 217 14.34 -22.19 -32.13
CA MET A 217 14.67 -21.10 -33.05
C MET A 217 14.86 -19.78 -32.28
N THR A 218 15.24 -18.71 -32.97
CA THR A 218 15.38 -17.39 -32.32
C THR A 218 14.03 -16.77 -31.96
N PRO A 219 13.94 -15.98 -30.88
CA PRO A 219 12.70 -15.29 -30.53
C PRO A 219 12.13 -14.41 -31.65
N ARG A 220 13.00 -13.74 -32.41
CA ARG A 220 12.62 -12.96 -33.60
C ARG A 220 11.86 -13.80 -34.62
N ALA A 221 12.44 -14.93 -35.03
CA ALA A 221 11.85 -15.80 -36.04
C ALA A 221 10.53 -16.42 -35.57
N TRP A 222 10.44 -16.79 -34.29
CA TRP A 222 9.23 -17.33 -33.69
C TRP A 222 8.08 -16.31 -33.68
N LEU A 223 8.34 -15.08 -33.25
CA LEU A 223 7.32 -14.02 -33.22
C LEU A 223 6.90 -13.57 -34.63
N ASP A 224 7.82 -13.56 -35.61
CA ASP A 224 7.50 -13.26 -37.02
C ASP A 224 6.49 -14.28 -37.60
N GLN A 225 6.54 -15.55 -37.19
CA GLN A 225 5.56 -16.56 -37.61
C GLN A 225 4.19 -16.38 -36.95
N ILE A 226 4.15 -15.85 -35.72
CA ILE A 226 2.94 -15.76 -34.91
C ILE A 226 2.09 -14.55 -35.28
N ALA A 227 2.72 -13.40 -35.48
CA ALA A 227 2.04 -12.14 -35.79
C ALA A 227 2.83 -11.32 -36.84
N PRO A 228 2.91 -11.79 -38.10
CA PRO A 228 3.74 -11.18 -39.14
C PRO A 228 3.32 -9.75 -39.54
N GLU A 229 2.09 -9.36 -39.22
CA GLU A 229 1.52 -8.05 -39.60
C GLU A 229 1.65 -7.00 -38.49
N HIS A 230 2.26 -7.34 -37.35
CA HIS A 230 2.35 -6.48 -36.18
C HIS A 230 3.79 -6.41 -35.65
N PRO A 231 4.28 -5.25 -35.18
CA PRO A 231 5.44 -5.23 -34.29
C PRO A 231 5.07 -5.87 -32.94
N VAL A 232 5.91 -6.80 -32.48
CA VAL A 232 5.69 -7.54 -31.23
C VAL A 232 6.89 -7.41 -30.30
N ALA A 233 6.64 -7.07 -29.04
CA ALA A 233 7.63 -7.10 -27.97
C ALA A 233 7.02 -7.70 -26.68
N VAL A 234 7.51 -8.86 -26.25
CA VAL A 234 7.06 -9.50 -25.01
C VAL A 234 8.18 -9.51 -23.97
N ALA A 235 7.89 -9.03 -22.77
CA ALA A 235 8.81 -8.95 -21.65
C ALA A 235 8.93 -10.31 -20.92
N ASP A 236 10.01 -10.50 -20.18
CA ASP A 236 10.20 -11.65 -19.29
C ASP A 236 9.46 -11.45 -17.95
N THR A 237 9.55 -12.41 -17.05
CA THR A 237 8.94 -12.33 -15.72
C THR A 237 9.46 -11.16 -14.89
N SER A 238 10.72 -10.76 -15.07
CA SER A 238 11.34 -9.65 -14.34
C SER A 238 11.06 -8.27 -14.94
N GLN A 239 10.60 -8.20 -16.20
CA GLN A 239 10.47 -6.95 -17.00
C GLN A 239 11.80 -6.32 -17.44
N HIS A 240 12.95 -7.00 -17.24
CA HIS A 240 14.28 -6.53 -17.65
C HIS A 240 14.73 -7.03 -19.03
N ALA A 241 14.04 -8.02 -19.61
CA ALA A 241 14.38 -8.54 -20.94
C ALA A 241 13.16 -8.68 -21.86
N PHE A 242 13.40 -8.59 -23.17
CA PHE A 242 12.37 -8.61 -24.22
C PHE A 242 12.70 -9.62 -25.31
N TRP A 243 11.67 -10.28 -25.82
CA TRP A 243 11.67 -10.88 -27.13
C TRP A 243 10.94 -9.98 -28.12
N CYS A 244 11.61 -9.65 -29.22
CA CYS A 244 11.12 -8.76 -30.26
C CYS A 244 11.16 -9.42 -31.64
N ASN A 245 10.14 -9.17 -32.45
CA ASN A 245 10.08 -9.62 -33.84
C ASN A 245 10.79 -8.64 -34.80
N SER A 246 10.87 -8.98 -36.08
CA SER A 246 11.58 -8.16 -37.08
C SER A 246 10.95 -6.77 -37.22
N ALA A 247 9.62 -6.68 -37.20
CA ALA A 247 8.91 -5.40 -37.30
C ALA A 247 9.18 -4.48 -36.08
N ALA A 248 9.22 -5.03 -34.87
CA ALA A 248 9.53 -4.27 -33.66
C ALA A 248 10.98 -3.75 -33.65
N LEU A 249 11.95 -4.61 -34.00
CA LEU A 249 13.36 -4.21 -34.10
C LEU A 249 13.56 -3.11 -35.13
N ALA A 250 12.92 -3.22 -36.30
CA ALA A 250 13.01 -2.21 -37.35
C ALA A 250 12.46 -0.85 -36.90
N GLN A 251 11.31 -0.82 -36.23
CA GLN A 251 10.74 0.43 -35.69
C GLN A 251 11.59 1.03 -34.57
N ALA A 252 12.23 0.18 -33.76
CA ALA A 252 13.16 0.59 -32.71
C ALA A 252 14.54 1.02 -33.24
N GLY A 253 14.80 0.93 -34.55
CA GLY A 253 16.08 1.26 -35.17
C GLY A 253 17.21 0.27 -34.85
N ILE A 254 16.87 -0.95 -34.43
CA ILE A 254 17.82 -2.02 -34.09
C ILE A 254 18.03 -2.92 -35.31
N ASN A 255 19.28 -3.07 -35.73
CA ASN A 255 19.70 -3.91 -36.85
C ASN A 255 21.11 -4.51 -36.60
N ARG A 256 21.66 -5.19 -37.61
CA ARG A 256 23.01 -5.78 -37.56
C ARG A 256 24.10 -4.78 -37.14
N ASP A 257 24.00 -3.54 -37.61
CA ASP A 257 25.03 -2.52 -37.46
C ASP A 257 24.82 -1.63 -36.22
N THR A 258 23.78 -1.89 -35.41
CA THR A 258 23.54 -1.17 -34.15
C THR A 258 24.72 -1.39 -33.19
N PRO A 259 25.38 -0.30 -32.72
CA PRO A 259 26.51 -0.41 -31.82
C PRO A 259 26.10 -0.93 -30.44
N HIS A 260 27.08 -1.32 -29.63
CA HIS A 260 26.88 -1.68 -28.24
C HIS A 260 26.19 -0.51 -27.48
N ILE A 261 25.13 -0.84 -26.74
CA ILE A 261 24.42 0.11 -25.87
C ILE A 261 24.95 -0.10 -24.46
N PRO A 262 25.64 0.89 -23.84
CA PRO A 262 26.14 0.76 -22.48
C PRO A 262 25.06 0.32 -21.49
N GLY A 263 25.38 -0.67 -20.65
CA GLY A 263 24.44 -1.26 -19.70
C GLY A 263 23.30 -2.06 -20.35
N GLY A 264 23.40 -2.44 -21.62
CA GLY A 264 22.39 -3.19 -22.35
C GLY A 264 22.97 -4.33 -23.17
N VAL A 265 22.18 -5.38 -23.38
CA VAL A 265 22.58 -6.52 -24.21
C VAL A 265 21.65 -6.64 -25.42
N ILE A 266 22.23 -6.64 -26.61
CA ILE A 266 21.56 -7.05 -27.85
C ILE A 266 22.13 -8.42 -28.21
N GLU A 267 21.32 -9.47 -28.07
CA GLU A 267 21.76 -10.80 -28.47
C GLU A 267 21.80 -10.90 -30.00
N ARG A 268 22.89 -11.45 -30.52
CA ARG A 268 23.14 -11.61 -31.96
C ARG A 268 23.48 -13.06 -32.28
N ASP A 269 23.06 -13.53 -33.45
CA ASP A 269 23.46 -14.84 -33.96
C ASP A 269 24.88 -14.83 -34.55
N SER A 270 25.32 -15.98 -35.08
CA SER A 270 26.65 -16.13 -35.68
C SER A 270 26.88 -15.25 -36.94
N ALA A 271 25.82 -14.73 -37.55
CA ALA A 271 25.90 -13.79 -38.67
C ALA A 271 25.86 -12.31 -38.22
N GLY A 272 25.77 -12.07 -36.90
CA GLY A 272 25.66 -10.74 -36.31
C GLY A 272 24.25 -10.17 -36.32
N GLU A 273 23.26 -10.91 -36.80
CA GLU A 273 21.88 -10.45 -36.87
C GLU A 273 21.21 -10.53 -35.48
N PRO A 274 20.44 -9.51 -35.04
CA PRO A 274 19.78 -9.55 -33.73
C PRO A 274 18.80 -10.72 -33.61
N THR A 275 18.92 -11.55 -32.57
CA THR A 275 18.06 -12.74 -32.39
C THR A 275 16.64 -12.38 -31.95
N GLY A 276 16.40 -11.11 -31.63
CA GLY A 276 15.17 -10.63 -31.01
C GLY A 276 15.24 -10.51 -29.49
N MET A 277 16.31 -11.00 -28.86
CA MET A 277 16.50 -10.87 -27.42
C MET A 277 17.24 -9.56 -27.09
N LEU A 278 16.61 -8.71 -26.27
CA LEU A 278 17.15 -7.45 -25.76
C LEU A 278 17.08 -7.46 -24.23
N ALA A 279 18.10 -6.96 -23.54
CA ALA A 279 18.08 -6.84 -22.08
C ALA A 279 18.57 -5.47 -21.60
N GLU A 280 18.05 -5.04 -20.45
CA GLU A 280 18.42 -3.80 -19.75
C GLU A 280 18.30 -2.57 -20.66
N THR A 281 19.33 -1.71 -20.74
CA THR A 281 19.27 -0.46 -21.53
C THR A 281 19.00 -0.71 -23.02
N ALA A 282 19.30 -1.91 -23.55
CA ALA A 282 19.02 -2.27 -24.94
C ALA A 282 17.52 -2.40 -25.25
N GLY A 283 16.66 -2.55 -24.24
CA GLY A 283 15.19 -2.53 -24.39
C GLY A 283 14.61 -1.12 -24.52
N ALA A 284 15.35 -0.07 -24.15
CA ALA A 284 14.85 1.31 -24.14
C ALA A 284 14.34 1.82 -25.51
N PRO A 285 15.00 1.53 -26.65
CA PRO A 285 14.46 1.88 -27.97
C PRO A 285 13.08 1.29 -28.27
N VAL A 286 12.85 0.03 -27.88
CA VAL A 286 11.55 -0.62 -28.07
C VAL A 286 10.49 0.00 -27.16
N ARG A 287 10.80 0.25 -25.87
CA ARG A 287 9.88 0.89 -24.92
C ARG A 287 9.41 2.26 -25.39
N ARG A 288 10.27 3.05 -26.07
CA ARG A 288 9.90 4.35 -26.65
C ARG A 288 8.88 4.25 -27.79
N CYS A 289 8.75 3.10 -28.43
CA CYS A 289 7.75 2.87 -29.48
C CYS A 289 6.38 2.48 -28.92
N THR A 290 6.28 2.13 -27.64
CA THR A 290 5.08 1.55 -27.02
C THR A 290 4.47 2.51 -25.99
N THR A 291 4.19 3.75 -26.41
CA THR A 291 3.57 4.77 -25.56
C THR A 291 2.05 4.66 -25.53
N TRP A 292 1.43 5.16 -24.46
CA TRP A 292 -0.02 5.13 -24.29
C TRP A 292 -0.67 6.43 -24.75
N THR A 293 -1.84 6.33 -25.35
CA THR A 293 -2.65 7.52 -25.64
C THR A 293 -3.29 8.07 -24.36
N GLN A 294 -3.60 9.36 -24.34
CA GLN A 294 -4.30 9.97 -23.19
C GLN A 294 -5.66 9.32 -22.90
N SER A 295 -6.35 8.80 -23.92
CA SER A 295 -7.59 8.05 -23.72
C SER A 295 -7.34 6.71 -23.01
N GLN A 296 -6.28 5.99 -23.38
CA GLN A 296 -5.89 4.75 -22.71
C GLN A 296 -5.47 5.01 -21.26
N LEU A 297 -4.69 6.07 -21.00
CA LEU A 297 -4.29 6.44 -19.65
C LEU A 297 -5.50 6.83 -18.78
N SER A 298 -6.49 7.55 -19.33
CA SER A 298 -7.74 7.83 -18.60
C SER A 298 -8.53 6.56 -18.28
N GLN A 299 -8.62 5.61 -19.22
CA GLN A 299 -9.28 4.31 -19.00
C GLN A 299 -8.51 3.47 -17.96
N ALA A 300 -7.18 3.47 -18.02
CA ALA A 300 -6.31 2.81 -17.05
C ALA A 300 -6.49 3.41 -15.65
N SER A 301 -6.61 4.74 -15.55
CA SER A 301 -6.91 5.41 -14.29
C SER A 301 -8.23 4.96 -13.67
N GLU A 302 -9.31 4.95 -14.47
CA GLU A 302 -10.62 4.48 -14.01
C GLU A 302 -10.61 3.01 -13.60
N TYR A 303 -9.83 2.18 -14.30
CA TYR A 303 -9.67 0.77 -13.98
C TYR A 303 -8.92 0.56 -12.66
N PHE A 304 -7.73 1.13 -12.48
CA PHE A 304 -6.95 0.87 -11.27
C PHE A 304 -7.66 1.38 -10.02
N ILE A 305 -8.36 2.53 -10.10
CA ILE A 305 -9.11 3.08 -8.95
C ILE A 305 -10.18 2.09 -8.50
N LYS A 306 -11.00 1.59 -9.44
CA LYS A 306 -12.04 0.59 -9.14
C LYS A 306 -11.42 -0.71 -8.63
N TYR A 307 -10.34 -1.15 -9.26
CA TYR A 307 -9.65 -2.37 -8.87
C TYR A 307 -9.07 -2.28 -7.46
N PHE A 308 -8.39 -1.19 -7.13
CA PHE A 308 -7.82 -0.98 -5.80
C PHE A 308 -8.89 -0.86 -4.72
N ASN A 309 -9.97 -0.12 -4.99
CA ASN A 309 -11.12 -0.09 -4.08
C ASN A 309 -11.69 -1.51 -3.87
N SER A 310 -11.76 -2.35 -4.92
CA SER A 310 -12.25 -3.73 -4.78
C SER A 310 -11.35 -4.64 -3.93
N LEU A 311 -10.11 -4.22 -3.70
CA LEU A 311 -9.14 -4.93 -2.87
C LEU A 311 -9.05 -4.39 -1.44
N GLY A 312 -9.81 -3.35 -1.10
CA GLY A 312 -9.80 -2.73 0.23
C GLY A 312 -8.80 -1.60 0.40
N TYR A 313 -8.15 -1.14 -0.67
CA TYR A 313 -7.24 0.00 -0.61
C TYR A 313 -8.01 1.31 -0.52
N THR A 314 -7.54 2.19 0.37
CA THR A 314 -7.99 3.58 0.48
C THR A 314 -6.85 4.57 0.24
N GLY A 315 -5.63 4.07 0.04
CA GLY A 315 -4.52 4.87 -0.45
C GLY A 315 -3.39 4.04 -1.08
N PHE A 316 -2.53 4.71 -1.83
CA PHE A 316 -1.37 4.08 -2.45
C PHE A 316 -0.20 5.05 -2.72
N LYS A 317 1.00 4.49 -2.90
CA LYS A 317 2.21 5.20 -3.31
C LYS A 317 2.70 4.71 -4.67
N GLU A 318 2.75 5.60 -5.65
CA GLU A 318 3.47 5.36 -6.90
C GLU A 318 4.98 5.48 -6.62
N PRO A 319 5.77 4.42 -6.83
CA PRO A 319 7.21 4.41 -6.57
C PRO A 319 8.02 5.10 -7.68
N MET A 320 7.45 5.36 -8.86
CA MET A 320 8.18 5.89 -10.01
C MET A 320 7.25 6.65 -10.97
N ALA A 321 6.95 7.91 -10.65
CA ALA A 321 6.14 8.76 -11.49
C ALA A 321 7.01 9.56 -12.46
N ASP A 322 6.65 9.52 -13.74
CA ASP A 322 7.09 10.46 -14.76
C ASP A 322 5.98 11.49 -15.05
N GLU A 323 6.23 12.43 -15.97
CA GLU A 323 5.25 13.48 -16.28
C GLU A 323 3.97 12.93 -16.93
N GLU A 324 4.04 11.80 -17.63
CA GLU A 324 2.87 11.15 -18.23
C GLU A 324 1.96 10.58 -17.13
N ALA A 325 2.53 9.83 -16.18
CA ALA A 325 1.80 9.30 -15.03
C ALA A 325 1.21 10.42 -14.17
N LEU A 326 2.00 11.45 -13.84
CA LEU A 326 1.52 12.61 -13.08
C LEU A 326 0.38 13.34 -13.79
N THR A 327 0.42 13.45 -15.11
CA THR A 327 -0.67 14.02 -15.91
C THR A 327 -1.94 13.18 -15.78
N ALA A 328 -1.85 11.86 -15.87
CA ALA A 328 -2.99 10.96 -15.71
C ALA A 328 -3.59 11.01 -14.29
N TYR A 329 -2.75 11.05 -13.26
CA TYR A 329 -3.20 11.16 -11.86
C TYR A 329 -3.86 12.51 -11.58
N ALA A 330 -3.26 13.62 -12.01
CA ALA A 330 -3.86 14.95 -11.87
C ALA A 330 -5.20 15.04 -12.61
N ALA A 331 -5.30 14.49 -13.82
CA ALA A 331 -6.56 14.46 -14.57
C ALA A 331 -7.66 13.63 -13.88
N ALA A 332 -7.30 12.52 -13.22
CA ALA A 332 -8.26 11.73 -12.43
C ALA A 332 -8.73 12.49 -11.18
N SER A 333 -7.82 13.20 -10.51
CA SER A 333 -8.13 14.07 -9.38
C SER A 333 -9.02 15.26 -9.78
N ASP A 334 -8.70 15.95 -10.88
CA ASP A 334 -9.43 17.12 -11.36
C ASP A 334 -10.89 16.77 -11.75
N LYS A 335 -11.14 15.52 -12.17
CA LYS A 335 -12.49 14.98 -12.41
C LYS A 335 -13.25 14.58 -11.13
N GLY A 336 -12.60 14.60 -9.96
CA GLY A 336 -13.17 14.11 -8.71
C GLY A 336 -13.35 12.60 -8.66
N HIS A 337 -12.63 11.85 -9.50
CA HIS A 337 -12.78 10.39 -9.62
C HIS A 337 -11.74 9.61 -8.80
N LEU A 338 -10.73 10.27 -8.23
CA LEU A 338 -9.68 9.63 -7.43
C LEU A 338 -10.18 9.36 -6.00
N SER A 339 -10.78 8.20 -5.77
CA SER A 339 -11.26 7.75 -4.46
C SER A 339 -10.18 7.06 -3.62
N LEU A 340 -8.95 7.57 -3.69
CA LEU A 340 -7.77 7.02 -3.03
C LEU A 340 -6.89 8.17 -2.56
N ASN A 341 -6.33 8.05 -1.36
CA ASN A 341 -5.25 8.91 -0.91
C ASN A 341 -3.95 8.52 -1.62
N MET A 342 -3.29 9.45 -2.29
CA MET A 342 -2.11 9.13 -3.11
C MET A 342 -0.86 9.92 -2.68
N ALA A 343 0.28 9.25 -2.75
CA ALA A 343 1.58 9.89 -2.89
C ALA A 343 2.31 9.35 -4.14
N ALA A 344 3.21 10.14 -4.72
CA ALA A 344 4.01 9.68 -5.85
C ALA A 344 5.46 10.15 -5.73
N HIS A 345 6.40 9.21 -5.93
CA HIS A 345 7.82 9.50 -6.02
C HIS A 345 8.13 9.95 -7.44
N ILE A 346 8.53 11.21 -7.59
CA ILE A 346 8.98 11.75 -8.88
C ILE A 346 10.32 11.09 -9.21
N THR A 347 10.46 10.57 -10.43
CA THR A 347 11.68 9.87 -10.86
C THR A 347 12.85 10.86 -10.96
N ALA A 348 13.80 10.75 -10.02
CA ALA A 348 15.03 11.54 -10.05
C ALA A 348 16.11 10.82 -10.86
N PHE A 349 16.26 9.51 -10.71
CA PHE A 349 17.17 8.71 -11.53
C PHE A 349 16.62 7.31 -11.76
N SER A 350 16.77 6.79 -12.99
CA SER A 350 16.40 5.44 -13.38
C SER A 350 17.22 4.95 -14.58
N PRO A 351 17.45 3.63 -14.73
CA PRO A 351 17.99 3.04 -15.96
C PRO A 351 17.23 3.42 -17.24
N LEU A 352 15.92 3.71 -17.13
CA LEU A 352 15.09 4.06 -18.29
C LEU A 352 15.43 5.45 -18.86
N THR A 353 15.85 6.39 -18.01
CA THR A 353 16.24 7.74 -18.41
C THR A 353 17.76 7.87 -18.58
N GLY A 354 18.54 7.08 -17.84
CA GLY A 354 20.01 7.06 -17.88
C GLY A 354 20.67 8.35 -17.39
N THR A 355 19.90 9.31 -16.88
CA THR A 355 20.39 10.63 -16.44
C THR A 355 19.68 11.04 -15.16
N LEU A 356 20.43 11.69 -14.26
CA LEU A 356 19.90 12.27 -13.02
C LEU A 356 19.15 13.56 -13.35
N ALA A 357 17.88 13.63 -12.95
CA ALA A 357 17.06 14.83 -13.08
C ALA A 357 17.55 15.90 -12.09
N PRO A 358 17.71 17.15 -12.53
CA PRO A 358 18.05 18.22 -11.61
C PRO A 358 16.87 18.53 -10.69
N ILE A 359 17.14 18.92 -9.43
CA ILE A 359 16.09 19.19 -8.42
C ILE A 359 15.02 20.18 -8.92
N ARG A 360 15.43 21.22 -9.67
CA ARG A 360 14.48 22.18 -10.27
C ARG A 360 13.40 21.54 -11.15
N GLU A 361 13.70 20.39 -11.76
CA GLU A 361 12.74 19.65 -12.58
C GLU A 361 11.77 18.87 -11.69
N ILE A 362 12.26 18.29 -10.59
CA ILE A 362 11.43 17.66 -9.56
C ILE A 362 10.47 18.70 -8.96
N ASP A 363 10.99 19.90 -8.62
CA ASP A 363 10.18 21.02 -8.12
C ASP A 363 9.12 21.46 -9.13
N ARG A 364 9.49 21.57 -10.42
CA ARG A 364 8.56 21.92 -11.49
C ARG A 364 7.40 20.91 -11.58
N LEU A 365 7.73 19.62 -11.56
CA LEU A 365 6.73 18.55 -11.64
C LEU A 365 5.84 18.53 -10.39
N SER A 366 6.43 18.64 -9.20
CA SER A 366 5.71 18.73 -7.94
C SER A 366 4.70 19.90 -7.96
N ALA A 367 5.18 21.12 -8.23
CA ALA A 367 4.33 22.31 -8.26
C ALA A 367 3.24 22.28 -9.35
N LYS A 368 3.50 21.63 -10.49
CA LYS A 368 2.54 21.54 -11.59
C LYS A 368 1.40 20.55 -11.30
N TYR A 369 1.72 19.43 -10.66
CA TYR A 369 0.81 18.28 -10.56
C TYR A 369 0.25 18.03 -9.15
N GLU A 370 0.69 18.77 -8.14
CA GLU A 370 0.09 18.70 -6.81
C GLU A 370 -1.41 19.05 -6.86
N ARG A 371 -2.23 18.24 -6.19
CA ARG A 371 -3.69 18.37 -6.09
C ARG A 371 -4.17 17.88 -4.73
N PRO A 372 -5.36 18.26 -4.26
CA PRO A 372 -5.97 17.61 -3.10
C PRO A 372 -6.00 16.09 -3.27
N GLY A 373 -5.41 15.36 -2.32
CA GLY A 373 -5.30 13.90 -2.38
C GLY A 373 -4.06 13.36 -3.11
N ILE A 374 -3.25 14.19 -3.78
CA ILE A 374 -1.99 13.80 -4.43
C ILE A 374 -0.82 14.52 -3.75
N ARG A 375 0.07 13.77 -3.09
CA ARG A 375 1.27 14.28 -2.42
C ARG A 375 2.53 13.98 -3.22
N LEU A 376 3.32 15.01 -3.53
CA LEU A 376 4.48 14.91 -4.43
C LEU A 376 5.84 15.24 -3.76
N GLY A 377 5.89 15.30 -2.43
CA GLY A 377 7.12 15.49 -1.64
C GLY A 377 8.04 14.25 -1.59
N TYR A 378 8.16 13.53 -2.70
CA TYR A 378 8.89 12.26 -2.78
C TYR A 378 9.72 12.15 -4.06
N ALA A 379 10.91 11.56 -3.97
CA ALA A 379 11.80 11.34 -5.10
C ALA A 379 12.24 9.86 -5.18
N LYS A 380 12.45 9.34 -6.40
CA LYS A 380 12.89 7.96 -6.65
C LYS A 380 14.29 7.92 -7.26
N LEU A 381 15.13 7.05 -6.70
CA LEU A 381 16.44 6.66 -7.24
C LEU A 381 16.49 5.13 -7.44
N PHE A 382 17.29 4.68 -8.41
CA PHE A 382 17.63 3.28 -8.60
C PHE A 382 19.11 3.05 -8.30
N LEU A 383 19.43 2.12 -7.39
CA LEU A 383 20.80 1.84 -6.98
C LEU A 383 21.36 0.59 -7.66
N ASP A 384 20.53 -0.40 -7.93
CA ASP A 384 20.90 -1.64 -8.61
C ASP A 384 19.74 -2.22 -9.44
N GLY A 385 19.94 -3.40 -10.02
CA GLY A 385 18.93 -4.16 -10.78
C GLY A 385 18.31 -5.29 -9.96
N VAL A 386 18.32 -6.51 -10.52
CA VAL A 386 17.71 -7.70 -9.90
C VAL A 386 18.66 -8.90 -9.93
N ALA A 387 18.56 -9.77 -8.92
CA ALA A 387 19.45 -10.92 -8.79
C ALA A 387 19.41 -11.90 -9.99
N PRO A 388 18.24 -12.30 -10.53
CA PRO A 388 18.19 -13.24 -11.66
C PRO A 388 18.92 -12.75 -12.93
N ALA A 389 19.12 -11.44 -13.07
CA ALA A 389 19.83 -10.82 -14.18
C ALA A 389 21.31 -10.52 -13.89
N TYR A 390 21.84 -10.90 -12.72
CA TYR A 390 23.19 -10.54 -12.25
C TYR A 390 23.43 -9.02 -12.12
N THR A 391 22.35 -8.23 -11.95
CA THR A 391 22.41 -6.77 -11.88
C THR A 391 22.11 -6.20 -10.49
N ALA A 392 21.71 -7.03 -9.52
CA ALA A 392 21.66 -6.60 -8.11
C ALA A 392 23.06 -6.54 -7.49
N SER A 393 23.30 -5.56 -6.62
CA SER A 393 24.61 -5.31 -6.02
C SER A 393 24.74 -5.99 -4.66
N PHE A 394 25.58 -7.03 -4.60
CA PHE A 394 25.79 -7.86 -3.41
C PHE A 394 27.18 -7.69 -2.81
N LEU A 395 27.28 -7.79 -1.49
CA LEU A 395 28.56 -7.84 -0.77
C LEU A 395 29.33 -9.11 -1.12
N ASP A 396 28.65 -10.26 -1.11
CA ASP A 396 29.20 -11.55 -1.48
C ASP A 396 28.96 -11.84 -2.98
N PRO A 397 29.87 -12.56 -3.67
CA PRO A 397 29.75 -12.84 -5.10
C PRO A 397 28.52 -13.68 -5.45
N TYR A 398 28.03 -13.56 -6.68
CA TYR A 398 27.08 -14.53 -7.25
C TYR A 398 27.73 -15.92 -7.39
N LEU A 399 26.91 -16.96 -7.60
CA LEU A 399 27.45 -18.26 -8.00
C LEU A 399 28.16 -18.15 -9.37
N PRO A 400 29.17 -19.00 -9.65
CA PRO A 400 29.84 -19.01 -10.94
C PRO A 400 28.86 -19.20 -12.10
N ALA A 401 28.99 -18.38 -13.14
CA ALA A 401 28.17 -18.47 -14.35
C ALA A 401 28.95 -18.02 -15.59
N PRO A 402 28.55 -18.40 -16.81
CA PRO A 402 29.16 -17.87 -18.02
C PRO A 402 29.14 -16.34 -18.03
N GLY A 403 30.32 -15.71 -18.09
CA GLY A 403 30.48 -14.26 -18.07
C GLY A 403 30.57 -13.63 -16.68
N TYR A 404 30.52 -14.42 -15.59
CA TYR A 404 30.73 -13.94 -14.23
C TYR A 404 31.72 -14.84 -13.48
N ASP A 405 32.85 -14.24 -13.06
CA ASP A 405 33.88 -14.90 -12.25
C ASP A 405 33.83 -14.39 -10.80
N PRO A 406 33.45 -15.22 -9.80
CA PRO A 406 33.39 -14.82 -8.40
C PRO A 406 34.70 -14.25 -7.84
N ASP A 407 35.85 -14.67 -8.34
CA ASP A 407 37.16 -14.17 -7.87
C ASP A 407 37.42 -12.72 -8.29
N SER A 408 36.67 -12.23 -9.28
CA SER A 408 36.71 -10.85 -9.77
C SER A 408 35.63 -9.95 -9.18
N HIS A 409 34.87 -10.45 -8.20
CA HIS A 409 33.71 -9.74 -7.66
C HIS A 409 34.10 -8.40 -7.02
N ASP A 410 33.48 -7.35 -7.53
CA ASP A 410 33.45 -6.03 -6.94
C ASP A 410 31.98 -5.72 -6.61
N PRO A 411 31.63 -5.53 -5.33
CA PRO A 411 30.25 -5.25 -4.92
C PRO A 411 29.70 -3.97 -5.57
N ASP A 412 30.56 -2.99 -5.87
CA ASP A 412 30.13 -1.69 -6.40
C ASP A 412 30.01 -1.69 -7.93
N ALA A 413 30.51 -2.71 -8.63
CA ALA A 413 30.53 -2.77 -10.10
C ALA A 413 29.14 -2.83 -10.76
N THR A 414 28.11 -3.24 -10.03
CA THR A 414 26.72 -3.31 -10.50
C THR A 414 25.85 -2.16 -9.98
N LEU A 415 26.42 -1.23 -9.22
CA LEU A 415 25.71 -0.03 -8.80
C LEU A 415 25.43 0.87 -10.01
N LEU A 416 24.20 1.36 -10.09
CA LEU A 416 23.76 2.28 -11.13
C LEU A 416 24.16 3.75 -10.84
N MET A 417 24.51 4.04 -9.59
CA MET A 417 24.99 5.33 -9.15
C MET A 417 26.30 5.14 -8.37
N ASP A 418 27.29 5.97 -8.67
CA ASP A 418 28.49 6.07 -7.85
C ASP A 418 28.12 6.46 -6.40
N PRO A 419 28.70 5.82 -5.36
CA PRO A 419 28.36 6.11 -3.96
C PRO A 419 28.51 7.57 -3.54
N SER A 420 29.53 8.29 -4.04
CA SER A 420 29.71 9.70 -3.70
C SER A 420 28.60 10.56 -4.32
N THR A 421 28.25 10.28 -5.58
CA THR A 421 27.14 10.94 -6.27
C THR A 421 25.80 10.64 -5.59
N LEU A 422 25.59 9.40 -5.13
CA LEU A 422 24.40 9.02 -4.35
C LEU A 422 24.30 9.83 -3.06
N ASN A 423 25.38 9.90 -2.27
CA ASN A 423 25.40 10.66 -1.01
C ASN A 423 25.08 12.15 -1.24
N GLU A 424 25.70 12.76 -2.24
CA GLU A 424 25.43 14.16 -2.63
C GLU A 424 23.97 14.36 -3.05
N THR A 425 23.44 13.43 -3.85
CA THR A 425 22.06 13.49 -4.36
C THR A 425 21.03 13.37 -3.23
N VAL A 426 21.17 12.38 -2.34
CA VAL A 426 20.26 12.20 -1.21
C VAL A 426 20.34 13.37 -0.25
N THR A 427 21.55 13.88 0.02
CA THR A 427 21.75 15.09 0.85
C THR A 427 21.03 16.30 0.27
N ALA A 428 21.13 16.51 -1.04
CA ALA A 428 20.48 17.64 -1.71
C ALA A 428 18.94 17.51 -1.75
N LEU A 429 18.42 16.30 -1.99
CA LEU A 429 16.98 16.02 -1.98
C LEU A 429 16.38 16.15 -0.57
N ASP A 430 17.08 15.66 0.45
CA ASP A 430 16.68 15.82 1.86
C ASP A 430 16.64 17.31 2.26
N ALA A 431 17.65 18.09 1.89
CA ALA A 431 17.67 19.55 2.12
C ALA A 431 16.51 20.28 1.42
N ALA A 432 16.06 19.75 0.28
CA ALA A 432 14.91 20.26 -0.48
C ALA A 432 13.55 19.75 0.07
N GLY A 433 13.54 18.89 1.10
CA GLY A 433 12.32 18.40 1.73
C GLY A 433 11.71 17.14 1.11
N TYR A 434 12.42 16.46 0.20
CA TYR A 434 11.92 15.26 -0.47
C TYR A 434 12.28 13.99 0.30
N VAL A 435 11.28 13.14 0.55
CA VAL A 435 11.53 11.76 0.98
C VAL A 435 12.05 10.97 -0.22
N VAL A 436 13.31 10.54 -0.16
CA VAL A 436 13.92 9.69 -1.18
C VAL A 436 13.58 8.22 -0.94
N LYS A 437 13.04 7.55 -1.96
CA LYS A 437 12.94 6.08 -2.06
C LYS A 437 14.03 5.57 -3.00
N MET A 438 14.81 4.60 -2.55
CA MET A 438 15.93 4.02 -3.29
C MET A 438 15.65 2.56 -3.60
N HIS A 439 15.56 2.18 -4.88
CA HIS A 439 15.53 0.76 -5.28
C HIS A 439 16.85 0.10 -4.89
N ALA A 440 16.78 -0.92 -4.04
CA ALA A 440 17.92 -1.71 -3.60
C ALA A 440 17.52 -3.17 -3.36
N VAL A 441 17.89 -4.05 -4.28
CA VAL A 441 17.61 -5.49 -4.14
C VAL A 441 18.73 -6.17 -3.36
N GLY A 442 19.98 -5.95 -3.77
CA GLY A 442 21.14 -6.54 -3.12
C GLY A 442 21.53 -5.84 -1.81
N ASP A 443 22.23 -6.57 -0.95
CA ASP A 443 22.61 -6.08 0.39
C ASP A 443 23.67 -4.96 0.35
N ASN A 444 24.51 -4.91 -0.68
CA ASN A 444 25.43 -3.79 -0.88
C ASN A 444 24.67 -2.53 -1.31
N ALA A 445 23.71 -2.63 -2.24
CA ALA A 445 22.87 -1.49 -2.62
C ALA A 445 22.10 -0.91 -1.41
N ALA A 446 21.55 -1.77 -0.56
CA ALA A 446 20.89 -1.34 0.66
C ALA A 446 21.86 -0.62 1.61
N ARG A 447 23.08 -1.14 1.78
CA ARG A 447 24.14 -0.49 2.57
C ARG A 447 24.47 0.90 2.03
N LYS A 448 24.70 1.05 0.72
CA LYS A 448 25.00 2.37 0.12
C LYS A 448 23.83 3.35 0.27
N GLY A 449 22.59 2.87 0.18
CA GLY A 449 21.41 3.69 0.46
C GLY A 449 21.38 4.19 1.92
N LEU A 450 21.71 3.32 2.88
CA LEU A 450 21.84 3.72 4.29
C LEU A 450 23.00 4.69 4.52
N ASP A 451 24.15 4.48 3.87
CA ASP A 451 25.29 5.41 3.90
C ASP A 451 24.89 6.81 3.39
N ALA A 452 24.05 6.87 2.35
CA ALA A 452 23.56 8.12 1.79
C ALA A 452 22.57 8.85 2.72
N ILE A 453 21.71 8.09 3.42
CA ILE A 453 20.85 8.65 4.47
C ILE A 453 21.71 9.19 5.60
N GLU A 454 22.70 8.43 6.06
CA GLU A 454 23.64 8.87 7.10
C GLU A 454 24.39 10.16 6.70
N ALA A 455 24.88 10.24 5.46
CA ALA A 455 25.51 11.43 4.92
C ALA A 455 24.57 12.65 4.94
N ALA A 456 23.30 12.48 4.54
CA ALA A 456 22.30 13.53 4.59
C ALA A 456 22.02 13.99 6.03
N ARG A 457 21.92 13.06 6.98
CA ARG A 457 21.73 13.37 8.41
C ARG A 457 22.93 14.10 9.01
N TYR A 458 24.15 13.76 8.58
CA TYR A 458 25.35 14.46 9.00
C TYR A 458 25.40 15.89 8.46
N ALA A 459 25.06 16.09 7.18
CA ALA A 459 25.12 17.39 6.52
C ALA A 459 23.98 18.34 6.90
N ASN A 460 22.74 17.83 6.97
CA ASN A 460 21.52 18.64 7.16
C ASN A 460 20.95 18.56 8.58
N GLY A 461 21.45 17.64 9.41
CA GLY A 461 20.83 17.26 10.67
C GLY A 461 19.65 16.30 10.47
N SER A 462 18.95 16.00 11.57
CA SER A 462 17.73 15.17 11.51
C SER A 462 16.56 15.96 10.92
N SER A 463 16.32 15.81 9.62
CA SER A 463 15.17 16.43 8.92
C SER A 463 13.81 15.88 9.36
N GLY A 464 13.79 14.69 9.97
CA GLY A 464 12.57 13.94 10.28
C GLY A 464 11.95 13.25 9.05
N LEU A 465 12.53 13.41 7.86
CA LEU A 465 12.12 12.73 6.64
C LEU A 465 12.40 11.23 6.76
N ARG A 466 11.44 10.42 6.32
CA ARG A 466 11.45 8.96 6.43
C ARG A 466 11.95 8.33 5.14
N HIS A 467 13.23 8.49 4.81
CA HIS A 467 13.80 7.92 3.57
C HIS A 467 13.63 6.40 3.53
N GLU A 468 13.44 5.87 2.32
CA GLU A 468 12.97 4.51 2.12
C GLU A 468 13.99 3.69 1.31
N ILE A 469 14.34 2.51 1.80
CA ILE A 469 15.05 1.48 1.02
C ILE A 469 13.99 0.53 0.47
N ALA A 470 13.78 0.56 -0.84
CA ALA A 470 12.77 -0.23 -1.53
C ALA A 470 13.21 -1.67 -1.78
N HIS A 471 12.23 -2.57 -1.78
CA HIS A 471 12.34 -4.03 -1.78
C HIS A 471 12.98 -4.61 -0.51
N SER A 472 14.14 -4.09 -0.08
CA SER A 472 14.90 -4.56 1.09
C SER A 472 14.99 -6.09 1.12
N THR A 473 15.22 -6.69 -0.06
CA THR A 473 15.14 -8.13 -0.29
C THR A 473 16.26 -8.85 0.43
N PHE A 474 17.47 -8.31 0.36
CA PHE A 474 18.63 -8.81 1.08
C PHE A 474 19.20 -7.69 1.94
N ILE A 475 19.35 -7.95 3.24
CA ILE A 475 19.93 -7.01 4.20
C ILE A 475 20.97 -7.76 5.03
N SER A 476 22.18 -7.20 5.09
CA SER A 476 23.27 -7.75 5.88
C SER A 476 22.96 -7.63 7.38
N ASP A 477 23.54 -8.51 8.21
CA ASP A 477 23.36 -8.45 9.67
C ASP A 477 23.82 -7.11 10.26
N ALA A 478 24.88 -6.53 9.69
CA ALA A 478 25.45 -5.26 10.16
C ALA A 478 24.55 -4.06 9.86
N ASP A 479 23.62 -4.17 8.90
CA ASP A 479 22.79 -3.06 8.44
C ASP A 479 21.37 -3.08 9.05
N LEU A 480 20.95 -4.15 9.72
CA LEU A 480 19.60 -4.27 10.31
C LEU A 480 19.28 -3.13 11.28
N PHE A 481 20.19 -2.83 12.23
CA PHE A 481 19.97 -1.80 13.25
C PHE A 481 20.07 -0.37 12.68
N ARG A 482 20.80 -0.19 11.57
CA ARG A 482 21.00 1.12 10.95
C ARG A 482 19.68 1.73 10.48
N PHE A 483 18.69 0.91 10.11
CA PHE A 483 17.36 1.42 9.77
C PHE A 483 16.74 2.24 10.91
N ALA A 484 16.79 1.70 12.13
CA ALA A 484 16.26 2.37 13.31
C ALA A 484 17.11 3.59 13.70
N GLU A 485 18.43 3.44 13.70
CA GLU A 485 19.38 4.51 14.05
C GLU A 485 19.24 5.74 13.14
N LEU A 486 19.02 5.52 11.85
CA LEU A 486 18.91 6.58 10.84
C LEU A 486 17.48 7.09 10.66
N GLY A 487 16.48 6.43 11.26
CA GLY A 487 15.07 6.67 10.98
C GLY A 487 14.65 6.33 9.54
N ALA A 488 15.37 5.40 8.91
CA ALA A 488 15.07 4.89 7.58
C ALA A 488 13.92 3.87 7.63
N VAL A 489 13.21 3.74 6.51
CA VAL A 489 12.07 2.83 6.35
C VAL A 489 12.48 1.71 5.40
N ALA A 490 12.25 0.46 5.80
CA ALA A 490 12.35 -0.69 4.91
C ALA A 490 11.02 -0.85 4.18
N GLU A 491 11.00 -0.61 2.87
CA GLU A 491 9.88 -1.04 2.03
C GLU A 491 10.17 -2.42 1.47
N VAL A 492 9.16 -3.28 1.52
CA VAL A 492 9.30 -4.70 1.22
C VAL A 492 8.10 -5.20 0.42
N SER A 493 8.33 -6.14 -0.50
CA SER A 493 7.28 -6.61 -1.43
C SER A 493 6.73 -8.03 -1.13
N PRO A 494 5.71 -8.19 -0.26
CA PRO A 494 5.29 -9.49 0.30
C PRO A 494 4.87 -10.57 -0.67
N LYS A 495 4.40 -10.20 -1.86
CA LYS A 495 4.06 -11.19 -2.89
C LYS A 495 5.27 -12.01 -3.35
N LEU A 496 6.48 -11.53 -3.07
CA LEU A 496 7.73 -12.19 -3.45
C LEU A 496 8.35 -13.01 -2.31
N TRP A 497 7.72 -13.07 -1.13
CA TRP A 497 8.36 -13.62 0.10
C TRP A 497 8.11 -15.10 0.36
N ALA A 498 7.03 -15.61 -0.20
CA ALA A 498 6.77 -17.04 -0.34
C ALA A 498 7.38 -17.56 -1.65
N PRO A 499 7.53 -18.88 -1.83
CA PRO A 499 7.82 -19.46 -3.14
C PRO A 499 6.95 -18.82 -4.24
N ASN A 500 7.59 -18.38 -5.31
CA ASN A 500 6.94 -17.69 -6.43
C ASN A 500 7.70 -17.94 -7.74
N SER A 501 7.30 -17.26 -8.81
CA SER A 501 7.87 -17.40 -10.15
C SER A 501 9.37 -17.05 -10.25
N ALA A 502 9.87 -16.15 -9.39
CA ALA A 502 11.27 -15.74 -9.37
C ALA A 502 12.16 -16.62 -8.47
N THR A 503 11.57 -17.46 -7.61
CA THR A 503 12.34 -18.24 -6.62
C THR A 503 13.38 -19.15 -7.27
N ALA A 504 13.01 -19.86 -8.35
CA ALA A 504 13.91 -20.82 -9.00
C ALA A 504 15.13 -20.12 -9.63
N SER A 505 14.91 -18.97 -10.27
CA SER A 505 16.00 -18.20 -10.89
C SER A 505 16.90 -17.54 -9.83
N GLN A 506 16.33 -17.01 -8.74
CA GLN A 506 17.11 -16.50 -7.60
C GLN A 506 17.98 -17.60 -6.99
N ARG A 507 17.43 -18.80 -6.79
CA ARG A 507 18.16 -19.96 -6.26
C ARG A 507 19.31 -20.36 -7.18
N ALA A 508 19.10 -20.32 -8.49
CA ALA A 508 20.11 -20.68 -9.48
C ALA A 508 21.33 -19.74 -9.45
N VAL A 509 21.13 -18.44 -9.15
CA VAL A 509 22.22 -17.45 -9.16
C VAL A 509 22.80 -17.15 -7.77
N LEU A 510 22.04 -17.39 -6.70
CA LEU A 510 22.45 -17.07 -5.32
C LEU A 510 22.77 -18.30 -4.46
N GLY A 511 22.18 -19.47 -4.77
CA GLY A 511 22.30 -20.68 -3.96
C GLY A 511 21.35 -20.72 -2.75
N GLU A 512 21.17 -21.92 -2.20
CA GLU A 512 20.26 -22.21 -1.08
C GLU A 512 20.52 -21.33 0.15
N GLU A 513 21.78 -21.20 0.53
CA GLU A 513 22.19 -20.53 1.77
C GLU A 513 21.75 -19.07 1.79
N ARG A 514 21.96 -18.33 0.69
CA ARG A 514 21.51 -16.93 0.60
C ARG A 514 20.00 -16.78 0.67
N LEU A 515 19.24 -17.72 0.10
CA LEU A 515 17.78 -17.69 0.16
C LEU A 515 17.23 -17.93 1.57
N THR A 516 18.02 -18.46 2.51
CA THR A 516 17.61 -18.52 3.93
C THR A 516 17.55 -17.14 4.60
N ARG A 517 18.22 -16.13 4.01
CA ARG A 517 18.30 -14.76 4.51
C ARG A 517 17.55 -13.75 3.63
N ILE A 518 16.62 -14.21 2.80
CA ILE A 518 15.81 -13.35 1.92
C ILE A 518 14.58 -12.80 2.66
N HIS A 519 14.24 -11.53 2.41
CA HIS A 519 13.11 -10.80 2.97
C HIS A 519 13.06 -10.92 4.50
N ARG A 520 13.99 -10.23 5.17
CA ARG A 520 14.24 -10.36 6.62
C ARG A 520 13.33 -9.49 7.49
N ILE A 521 12.02 -9.51 7.26
CA ILE A 521 11.07 -8.57 7.89
C ILE A 521 11.03 -8.72 9.40
N ARG A 522 10.99 -9.96 9.90
CA ARG A 522 10.99 -10.18 11.35
C ARG A 522 12.25 -9.59 11.97
N SER A 523 13.41 -9.85 11.40
CA SER A 523 14.68 -9.29 11.88
C SER A 523 14.72 -7.77 11.81
N LEU A 524 14.17 -7.15 10.75
CA LEU A 524 14.05 -5.68 10.64
C LEU A 524 13.14 -5.11 11.73
N ILE A 525 11.97 -5.70 11.96
CA ILE A 525 11.03 -5.29 13.02
C ILE A 525 11.67 -5.44 14.40
N GLU A 526 12.33 -6.57 14.67
CA GLU A 526 13.03 -6.83 15.94
C GLU A 526 14.22 -5.88 16.15
N ALA A 527 14.87 -5.42 15.08
CA ALA A 527 15.89 -4.38 15.12
C ALA A 527 15.31 -2.95 15.29
N GLY A 528 13.99 -2.79 15.32
CA GLY A 528 13.30 -1.51 15.52
C GLY A 528 13.04 -0.71 14.25
N ALA A 529 13.29 -1.28 13.06
CA ALA A 529 13.01 -0.62 11.80
C ALA A 529 11.51 -0.41 11.60
N GLU A 530 11.11 0.72 11.03
CA GLU A 530 9.78 0.81 10.45
C GLU A 530 9.76 0.09 9.10
N VAL A 531 8.77 -0.78 8.93
CA VAL A 531 8.57 -1.54 7.71
C VAL A 531 7.24 -1.14 7.08
N ILE A 532 7.22 -0.98 5.76
CA ILE A 532 6.01 -0.77 4.94
C ILE A 532 5.94 -1.83 3.85
N PHE A 533 4.73 -2.17 3.41
CA PHE A 533 4.54 -3.16 2.35
C PHE A 533 4.24 -2.49 1.01
N GLY A 534 4.58 -3.17 -0.09
CA GLY A 534 3.87 -2.95 -1.34
C GLY A 534 3.85 -4.14 -2.28
N THR A 535 2.87 -4.22 -3.18
CA THR A 535 2.74 -5.38 -4.08
C THR A 535 3.78 -5.40 -5.19
N ASP A 536 4.32 -4.23 -5.54
CA ASP A 536 5.16 -4.02 -6.72
C ASP A 536 4.48 -4.46 -8.03
N TRP A 537 3.14 -4.45 -8.06
CA TRP A 537 2.39 -4.79 -9.26
C TRP A 537 2.66 -3.77 -10.39
N PRO A 538 2.97 -4.21 -11.63
CA PRO A 538 2.94 -5.59 -12.15
C PRO A 538 4.30 -6.33 -12.24
N ALA A 539 5.35 -5.86 -11.58
CA ALA A 539 6.69 -6.45 -11.61
C ALA A 539 6.77 -7.73 -10.76
N SER A 540 6.84 -8.91 -11.39
CA SER A 540 6.81 -10.25 -10.74
C SER A 540 5.57 -10.55 -9.87
N ALA A 541 4.72 -9.56 -9.60
CA ALA A 541 3.42 -9.70 -8.96
C ALA A 541 2.31 -9.87 -10.02
N PRO A 542 1.49 -10.93 -9.94
CA PRO A 542 0.51 -11.20 -11.00
C PRO A 542 -0.66 -10.22 -10.96
N ASP A 543 -0.89 -9.63 -9.80
CA ASP A 543 -2.03 -8.78 -9.48
C ASP A 543 -1.67 -7.93 -8.23
N ALA A 544 -2.51 -6.96 -7.86
CA ALA A 544 -2.31 -6.08 -6.71
C ALA A 544 -3.00 -6.56 -5.41
N ASN A 545 -3.52 -7.78 -5.36
CA ASN A 545 -4.26 -8.31 -4.20
C ASN A 545 -3.36 -8.37 -2.95
N PRO A 546 -3.64 -7.57 -1.89
CA PRO A 546 -2.81 -7.52 -0.69
C PRO A 546 -2.89 -8.80 0.14
N TRP A 547 -4.03 -9.49 0.10
CA TRP A 547 -4.36 -10.55 1.04
C TRP A 547 -3.49 -11.78 0.86
N THR A 548 -3.13 -12.10 -0.39
CA THR A 548 -2.15 -13.16 -0.70
C THR A 548 -0.75 -12.82 -0.16
N GLY A 549 -0.34 -11.56 -0.27
CA GLY A 549 0.92 -11.08 0.30
C GLY A 549 0.89 -11.15 1.84
N LEU A 550 -0.19 -10.68 2.46
CA LEU A 550 -0.39 -10.74 3.91
C LEU A 550 -0.30 -12.19 4.42
N ALA A 551 -1.03 -13.12 3.79
CA ALA A 551 -0.97 -14.54 4.13
C ALA A 551 0.46 -15.09 4.07
N GLY A 552 1.20 -14.79 3.00
CA GLY A 552 2.61 -15.18 2.87
C GLY A 552 3.51 -14.60 3.96
N MET A 553 3.19 -13.45 4.55
CA MET A 553 3.95 -12.91 5.69
C MET A 553 3.80 -13.76 6.96
N LEU A 554 2.67 -14.46 7.12
CA LEU A 554 2.33 -15.17 8.35
C LEU A 554 3.00 -16.53 8.49
N ASP A 555 3.25 -17.22 7.37
CA ASP A 555 3.80 -18.57 7.38
C ASP A 555 4.86 -18.86 6.30
N ARG A 556 5.14 -17.87 5.44
CA ARG A 556 6.15 -17.93 4.37
C ARG A 556 5.84 -18.95 3.26
N LYS A 557 4.56 -19.30 3.09
CA LYS A 557 4.06 -20.20 2.04
C LYS A 557 3.22 -19.45 1.02
N ASP A 558 3.14 -19.99 -0.18
CA ASP A 558 2.22 -19.47 -1.21
C ASP A 558 0.79 -19.88 -0.84
N PRO A 559 -0.11 -18.93 -0.51
CA PRO A 559 -1.47 -19.23 -0.10
C PRO A 559 -2.33 -19.79 -1.25
N THR A 560 -1.90 -19.63 -2.51
CA THR A 560 -2.62 -20.13 -3.68
C THR A 560 -2.31 -21.61 -3.97
N GLY A 561 -1.23 -22.14 -3.38
CA GLY A 561 -0.74 -23.49 -3.63
C GLY A 561 -0.14 -23.71 -5.02
N GLN A 562 0.09 -22.64 -5.81
CA GLN A 562 0.75 -22.73 -7.12
C GLN A 562 2.24 -23.05 -6.99
N TYR A 563 2.87 -22.57 -5.93
CA TYR A 563 4.28 -22.81 -5.61
C TYR A 563 4.42 -23.52 -4.27
N HIS A 564 5.05 -24.68 -4.26
CA HIS A 564 5.17 -25.50 -3.05
C HIS A 564 6.39 -25.13 -2.21
N GLY A 565 6.27 -25.35 -0.91
CA GLY A 565 7.37 -25.20 0.06
C GLY A 565 7.31 -23.89 0.83
N THR A 566 8.47 -23.48 1.37
CA THR A 566 8.62 -22.32 2.24
C THR A 566 10.03 -21.76 2.08
N ILE A 567 10.20 -20.45 2.23
CA ILE A 567 11.51 -19.78 2.18
C ILE A 567 11.66 -18.87 3.39
N ALA A 568 12.81 -18.95 4.07
CA ALA A 568 13.11 -18.19 5.29
C ALA A 568 11.94 -18.23 6.32
N PRO A 569 11.51 -19.43 6.78
CA PRO A 569 10.34 -19.59 7.66
C PRO A 569 10.45 -18.83 8.98
N ASP A 570 11.66 -18.60 9.48
CA ASP A 570 11.96 -17.81 10.67
C ASP A 570 11.59 -16.33 10.52
N GLN A 571 11.44 -15.84 9.28
CA GLN A 571 11.05 -14.46 8.96
C GLN A 571 9.53 -14.24 8.90
N ALA A 572 8.73 -15.26 9.26
CA ALA A 572 7.30 -15.10 9.48
C ALA A 572 6.99 -14.09 10.61
N ILE A 573 5.93 -13.30 10.45
CA ILE A 573 5.48 -12.32 11.45
C ILE A 573 4.02 -12.55 11.84
N PRO A 574 3.60 -12.20 13.07
CA PRO A 574 2.22 -12.33 13.49
C PRO A 574 1.30 -11.34 12.77
N LEU A 575 0.01 -11.65 12.72
CA LEU A 575 -1.00 -10.87 12.00
C LEU A 575 -1.07 -9.41 12.45
N ASP A 576 -0.97 -9.14 13.75
CA ASP A 576 -1.00 -7.78 14.30
C ASP A 576 0.18 -6.91 13.83
N ALA A 577 1.38 -7.51 13.75
CA ALA A 577 2.56 -6.87 13.16
C ALA A 577 2.34 -6.64 11.66
N ALA A 578 1.85 -7.65 10.94
CA ALA A 578 1.57 -7.53 9.50
C ALA A 578 0.56 -6.40 9.22
N LEU A 579 -0.60 -6.36 9.89
CA LEU A 579 -1.63 -5.35 9.67
C LEU A 579 -1.13 -3.91 9.87
N ARG A 580 -0.14 -3.69 10.74
CA ARG A 580 0.49 -2.35 10.89
C ARG A 580 1.21 -1.90 9.62
N LEU A 581 1.86 -2.79 8.89
CA LEU A 581 2.51 -2.47 7.61
C LEU A 581 1.47 -1.96 6.60
N PHE A 582 0.28 -2.59 6.57
CA PHE A 582 -0.78 -2.26 5.63
C PHE A 582 -1.62 -1.04 5.98
N THR A 583 -1.49 -0.51 7.20
CA THR A 583 -2.36 0.57 7.70
C THR A 583 -1.53 1.70 8.29
N VAL A 584 -1.13 1.59 9.56
CA VAL A 584 -0.45 2.64 10.33
C VAL A 584 0.86 3.07 9.67
N ASN A 585 1.72 2.12 9.30
CA ASN A 585 3.04 2.45 8.75
C ASN A 585 2.92 3.01 7.33
N GLY A 586 2.01 2.47 6.51
CA GLY A 586 1.70 3.02 5.19
C GLY A 586 1.20 4.48 5.27
N ALA A 587 0.31 4.79 6.21
CA ALA A 587 -0.14 6.17 6.45
C ALA A 587 1.01 7.09 6.84
N ARG A 588 1.90 6.64 7.73
CA ARG A 588 3.10 7.40 8.11
C ARG A 588 4.03 7.65 6.93
N ALA A 589 4.25 6.65 6.08
CA ALA A 589 5.09 6.78 4.88
C ALA A 589 4.49 7.70 3.80
N MET A 590 3.17 7.93 3.82
CA MET A 590 2.51 8.95 2.98
C MET A 590 2.43 10.34 3.63
N GLY A 591 2.98 10.52 4.83
CA GLY A 591 2.85 11.77 5.58
C GLY A 591 1.44 12.02 6.12
N MET A 592 0.68 10.95 6.37
CA MET A 592 -0.71 10.96 6.84
C MET A 592 -0.88 10.37 8.25
N ALA A 593 0.17 10.43 9.06
CA ALA A 593 0.13 9.96 10.44
C ALA A 593 -0.98 10.68 11.23
N GLY A 594 -1.87 9.92 11.87
CA GLY A 594 -3.03 10.48 12.61
C GLY A 594 -4.19 10.94 11.73
N GLU A 595 -4.03 10.94 10.40
CA GLU A 595 -5.10 11.22 9.44
C GLU A 595 -5.66 9.95 8.80
N ALA A 596 -4.84 8.91 8.61
CA ALA A 596 -5.25 7.63 8.02
C ALA A 596 -4.53 6.45 8.70
N GLY A 597 -4.90 5.22 8.32
CA GLY A 597 -4.33 3.98 8.84
C GLY A 597 -4.80 3.59 10.25
N GLN A 598 -5.63 4.42 10.89
CA GLN A 598 -6.29 4.14 12.16
C GLN A 598 -7.70 4.72 12.14
N LEU A 599 -8.65 4.04 12.79
CA LEU A 599 -10.01 4.54 13.02
C LEU A 599 -10.07 5.19 14.40
N MET A 600 -9.70 6.47 14.47
CA MET A 600 -9.72 7.27 15.70
C MET A 600 -10.28 8.67 15.43
N ALA A 601 -10.82 9.32 16.46
CA ALA A 601 -11.41 10.65 16.32
C ALA A 601 -10.49 11.63 15.58
N GLY A 602 -11.03 12.29 14.55
CA GLY A 602 -10.31 13.23 13.68
C GLY A 602 -9.66 12.59 12.44
N ALA A 603 -9.38 11.28 12.43
CA ALA A 603 -8.87 10.60 11.25
C ALA A 603 -9.95 10.46 10.17
N TRP A 604 -9.57 10.26 8.91
CA TRP A 604 -10.48 9.90 7.84
C TRP A 604 -11.19 8.58 8.15
N ALA A 605 -12.47 8.50 7.84
CA ALA A 605 -13.26 7.28 7.95
C ALA A 605 -12.99 6.35 6.76
N ASP A 606 -11.72 5.97 6.61
CA ASP A 606 -11.22 5.05 5.60
C ASP A 606 -11.22 3.63 6.19
N MET A 607 -12.10 2.77 5.69
CA MET A 607 -12.27 1.42 6.22
C MET A 607 -12.55 0.39 5.12
N VAL A 608 -12.19 -0.85 5.41
CA VAL A 608 -12.56 -2.02 4.62
C VAL A 608 -13.44 -2.94 5.48
N VAL A 609 -14.53 -3.44 4.89
CA VAL A 609 -15.40 -4.46 5.50
C VAL A 609 -15.13 -5.78 4.78
N LEU A 610 -14.77 -6.80 5.54
CA LEU A 610 -14.40 -8.12 5.03
C LEU A 610 -15.58 -9.09 5.13
N SER A 611 -15.49 -10.17 4.37
CA SER A 611 -16.43 -11.30 4.43
C SER A 611 -16.48 -11.93 5.83
N ASP A 612 -15.31 -12.06 6.47
CA ASP A 612 -15.12 -12.73 7.75
C ASP A 612 -14.05 -12.06 8.61
N ASP A 613 -13.97 -12.44 9.88
CA ASP A 613 -12.96 -11.95 10.83
C ASP A 613 -11.62 -12.68 10.67
N ILE A 614 -10.69 -12.01 9.99
CA ILE A 614 -9.33 -12.53 9.67
C ILE A 614 -8.51 -12.95 10.89
N ARG A 615 -8.86 -12.53 12.10
CA ARG A 615 -8.13 -12.89 13.32
C ARG A 615 -8.32 -14.35 13.72
N ASN A 616 -9.36 -15.00 13.18
CA ASN A 616 -9.70 -16.39 13.46
C ASN A 616 -9.44 -17.32 12.26
N MET A 617 -8.75 -16.83 11.23
CA MET A 617 -8.54 -17.54 9.97
C MET A 617 -7.10 -18.03 9.83
N THR A 618 -6.91 -19.11 9.09
CA THR A 618 -5.60 -19.59 8.65
C THR A 618 -5.02 -18.71 7.54
N PRO A 619 -3.69 -18.70 7.30
CA PRO A 619 -3.11 -17.88 6.25
C PRO A 619 -3.72 -18.12 4.85
N PRO A 620 -3.97 -19.36 4.38
CA PRO A 620 -4.64 -19.56 3.08
C PRO A 620 -6.06 -18.99 3.03
N GLU A 621 -6.83 -19.12 4.12
CA GLU A 621 -8.16 -18.51 4.21
C GLU A 621 -8.08 -16.99 4.16
N ILE A 622 -7.11 -16.37 4.86
CA ILE A 622 -6.87 -14.91 4.76
C ILE A 622 -6.50 -14.54 3.33
N GLY A 623 -5.66 -15.33 2.65
CA GLY A 623 -5.27 -15.10 1.26
C GLY A 623 -6.45 -15.10 0.29
N ALA A 624 -7.55 -15.77 0.65
CA ALA A 624 -8.79 -15.88 -0.13
C ALA A 624 -9.92 -14.97 0.37
N ILE A 625 -9.66 -14.09 1.35
CA ILE A 625 -10.69 -13.21 1.91
C ILE A 625 -11.30 -12.30 0.84
N GLU A 626 -12.62 -12.18 0.86
CA GLU A 626 -13.35 -11.25 -0.01
C GLU A 626 -13.59 -9.93 0.70
N VAL A 627 -13.30 -8.83 0.02
CA VAL A 627 -13.70 -7.48 0.43
C VAL A 627 -15.17 -7.27 0.06
N ARG A 628 -15.99 -6.94 1.06
CA ARG A 628 -17.43 -6.69 0.87
C ARG A 628 -17.71 -5.22 0.60
N GLN A 629 -17.02 -4.33 1.31
CA GLN A 629 -17.12 -2.90 1.10
C GLN A 629 -15.79 -2.21 1.33
N THR A 630 -15.55 -1.15 0.56
CA THR A 630 -14.47 -0.20 0.83
C THR A 630 -15.08 1.18 0.98
N ILE A 631 -14.73 1.82 2.08
CA ILE A 631 -15.23 3.13 2.46
C ILE A 631 -14.04 4.08 2.46
N TRP A 632 -14.17 5.18 1.70
CA TRP A 632 -13.16 6.23 1.59
C TRP A 632 -13.80 7.56 1.99
N HIS A 633 -13.21 8.25 2.96
CA HIS A 633 -13.74 9.46 3.59
C HIS A 633 -15.23 9.30 3.99
N GLY A 634 -15.57 8.15 4.57
CA GLY A 634 -16.94 7.83 5.00
C GLY A 634 -17.92 7.49 3.88
N GLN A 635 -17.51 7.49 2.61
CA GLN A 635 -18.34 7.14 1.45
C GLN A 635 -18.01 5.74 0.93
N CYS A 636 -19.03 4.96 0.58
CA CYS A 636 -18.83 3.64 0.00
C CYS A 636 -18.36 3.79 -1.45
N VAL A 637 -17.16 3.29 -1.76
CA VAL A 637 -16.51 3.40 -3.08
C VAL A 637 -16.35 2.05 -3.77
N HIS A 638 -16.65 0.97 -3.06
CA HIS A 638 -16.82 -0.39 -3.58
C HIS A 638 -17.80 -1.16 -2.70
N GLU A 639 -18.65 -1.98 -3.32
CA GLU A 639 -19.57 -2.91 -2.67
C GLU A 639 -19.74 -4.15 -3.55
N HIS A 640 -19.71 -5.35 -2.94
CA HIS A 640 -19.86 -6.65 -3.61
C HIS A 640 -21.09 -7.43 -3.14
#